data_AF-A0A0L0DE32-F1
#
_entry.id   AF-A0A0L0DE32-F1
#
_cell.length_a   1.000
_cell.length_b   1.000
_cell.length_c   1.000
_cell.angle_alpha   90.00
_cell.angle_beta   90.00
_cell.angle_gamma   90.00
#
_symmetry.space_group_name_H-M   'P 1'
#
loop_
_entity.id
_entity.type
_entity.pdbx_description
1 polymer ?
#
loop_
_entity_poly.entity_id
_entity_poly.type
_entity_poly.pdbx_seq_one_letter_code
_entity_poly.pdbx_strand_id
1 'polypeptide(L)'
;MSSSSELQFIVERLASPPFNERLSLVTLDEKSPFELVELLNKVVAELNGREHTPNVRNEAPEVTGSRMASFLAMLNYNAPCGPEELARGIGDGAREVVYPALAWLLVHFGELQKRAYLARYLAPLDIPAEILQDRSVAESYSAYQELQERFKEVHKQVDVSRSSGFSPANIKADIAEMQRDKEQLLSKISRVKRKVQGLPNLAYQLEVVSSLRKEQEEELALAERGREQQHLLHRTEMEMARRVDKLQALQSSYTQGNPEALVRKLLDDTQVNRYLVEEKLPYDLHLQEVKINELSRVLSANMSSEADLDGIKAEIAGINDDIRRLMEARMANANPLADALAMYRQNAKVAAHKKESVADKLNKLMDEKAKLDKAIEARVAELESTGKRMMQGDEWNAFKAQVKTQTAKYKELKATKDSMEIEQGILARTQMLLEEEAEEMSEYLHELEVNAGIEGYTETESQLQNIVTDRAELNTLKAATLDEISALVEKITRKIEARSKELEPAVRKLQALKQEKLAIEGDWSKAKAQYEAVEADISTGQLELATTVRALRAEVADLEAKYHLANANIANAQRELAKADAERAAATGGARVAARFATYHELYSKQLSEQMSLSKSLQKKKRKIKEAHEPNMAQIAMIGSLHSLLLAKKDSAAAALQRNKATDAGAQLPTAGGAGPLGDGGANRLVID
;
A
#
# COMPACT_ATOMS: atom_id res chain seq x y z
N MET A 1 14.29 -2.25 -56.59
CA MET A 1 14.79 -3.44 -55.88
C MET A 1 15.79 -4.14 -56.82
N SER A 2 16.62 -5.09 -56.36
CA SER A 2 17.49 -5.83 -57.29
C SER A 2 16.60 -6.58 -58.30
N SER A 3 16.94 -6.57 -59.60
CA SER A 3 16.10 -7.12 -60.68
C SER A 3 15.62 -8.56 -60.41
N SER A 4 16.40 -9.36 -59.68
CA SER A 4 16.00 -10.71 -59.23
C SER A 4 14.92 -10.73 -58.14
N SER A 5 14.89 -9.76 -57.24
CA SER A 5 13.86 -9.63 -56.19
C SER A 5 12.54 -9.13 -56.77
N GLU A 6 12.58 -8.30 -57.83
CA GLU A 6 11.38 -7.82 -58.53
C GLU A 6 10.70 -8.96 -59.30
N LEU A 7 11.50 -9.81 -59.97
CA LEU A 7 10.99 -11.00 -60.66
C LEU A 7 10.38 -12.02 -59.69
N GLN A 8 11.01 -12.25 -58.52
CA GLN A 8 10.44 -13.11 -57.47
C GLN A 8 9.09 -12.58 -56.99
N PHE A 9 9.00 -11.27 -56.74
CA PHE A 9 7.77 -10.63 -56.30
C PHE A 9 6.64 -10.71 -57.34
N ILE A 10 6.97 -10.48 -58.63
CA ILE A 10 6.00 -10.61 -59.73
C ILE A 10 5.45 -12.04 -59.81
N VAL A 11 6.31 -13.05 -59.72
CA VAL A 11 5.92 -14.47 -59.76
C VAL A 11 5.00 -14.84 -58.57
N GLU A 12 5.37 -14.43 -57.35
CA GLU A 12 4.60 -14.72 -56.13
C GLU A 12 3.20 -14.07 -56.17
N ARG A 13 3.12 -12.83 -56.66
CA ARG A 13 1.85 -12.10 -56.77
C ARG A 13 0.96 -12.60 -57.90
N LEU A 14 1.53 -13.02 -59.03
CA LEU A 14 0.77 -13.64 -60.12
C LEU A 14 0.27 -15.06 -59.78
N ALA A 15 0.95 -15.77 -58.88
CA ALA A 15 0.49 -17.05 -58.35
C ALA A 15 -0.68 -16.91 -57.36
N SER A 16 -0.85 -15.73 -56.76
CA SER A 16 -1.91 -15.44 -55.80
C SER A 16 -3.24 -15.06 -56.50
N PRO A 17 -4.40 -15.20 -55.82
CA PRO A 17 -5.67 -14.68 -56.34
C PRO A 17 -5.58 -13.16 -56.53
N PRO A 18 -6.12 -12.57 -57.62
CA PRO A 18 -7.08 -13.11 -58.60
C PRO A 18 -6.49 -13.82 -59.83
N PHE A 19 -5.16 -13.85 -60.01
CA PHE A 19 -4.52 -14.28 -61.27
C PHE A 19 -4.27 -15.79 -61.37
N ASN A 20 -3.90 -16.46 -60.26
CA ASN A 20 -3.67 -17.91 -60.16
C ASN A 20 -2.76 -18.52 -61.26
N GLU A 21 -1.81 -17.74 -61.80
CA GLU A 21 -0.88 -18.20 -62.83
C GLU A 21 0.33 -18.89 -62.16
N ARG A 22 0.52 -20.19 -62.43
CA ARG A 22 1.62 -20.98 -61.85
C ARG A 22 2.92 -20.78 -62.63
N LEU A 23 3.47 -19.57 -62.56
CA LEU A 23 4.76 -19.23 -63.18
C LEU A 23 5.91 -19.57 -62.24
N SER A 24 7.01 -20.08 -62.79
CA SER A 24 8.34 -20.13 -62.15
C SER A 24 9.20 -18.96 -62.67
N LEU A 25 10.27 -18.60 -61.95
CA LEU A 25 11.20 -17.56 -62.39
C LEU A 25 11.75 -17.83 -63.80
N VAL A 26 12.05 -19.10 -64.12
CA VAL A 26 12.56 -19.53 -65.43
C VAL A 26 11.50 -19.32 -66.52
N THR A 27 10.28 -19.76 -66.27
CA THR A 27 9.17 -19.63 -67.24
C THR A 27 8.67 -18.20 -67.45
N LEU A 28 8.99 -17.25 -66.55
CA LEU A 28 8.68 -15.83 -66.73
C LEU A 28 9.76 -15.13 -67.57
N ASP A 29 11.03 -15.53 -67.42
CA ASP A 29 12.16 -14.98 -68.17
C ASP A 29 12.25 -15.55 -69.61
N GLU A 30 11.71 -16.75 -69.84
CA GLU A 30 11.59 -17.37 -71.17
C GLU A 30 10.45 -16.82 -72.03
N LYS A 31 9.59 -15.94 -71.47
CA LYS A 31 8.45 -15.38 -72.22
C LYS A 31 8.90 -14.50 -73.38
N SER A 32 8.23 -14.68 -74.51
CA SER A 32 8.40 -13.81 -75.68
C SER A 32 7.88 -12.38 -75.39
N PRO A 33 8.40 -11.35 -76.08
CA PRO A 33 7.91 -9.97 -75.91
C PRO A 33 6.39 -9.85 -76.07
N PHE A 34 5.80 -10.62 -76.98
CA PHE A 34 4.35 -10.70 -77.17
C PHE A 34 3.62 -11.27 -75.94
N GLU A 35 4.13 -12.37 -75.36
CA GLU A 35 3.56 -12.97 -74.14
C GLU A 35 3.67 -12.06 -72.92
N LEU A 36 4.70 -11.22 -72.84
CA LEU A 36 4.87 -10.24 -71.77
C LEU A 36 3.83 -9.11 -71.86
N VAL A 37 3.52 -8.64 -73.07
CA VAL A 37 2.45 -7.67 -73.31
C VAL A 37 1.08 -8.30 -73.03
N GLU A 38 0.88 -9.56 -73.40
CA GLU A 38 -0.34 -10.30 -73.07
C GLU A 38 -0.52 -10.46 -71.56
N LEU A 39 0.56 -10.77 -70.83
CA LEU A 39 0.55 -10.84 -69.37
C LEU A 39 0.23 -9.48 -68.73
N LEU A 40 0.83 -8.40 -69.21
CA LEU A 40 0.51 -7.04 -68.76
C LEU A 40 -0.95 -6.66 -69.08
N ASN A 41 -1.46 -7.04 -70.26
CA ASN A 41 -2.85 -6.81 -70.64
C ASN A 41 -3.82 -7.61 -69.76
N LYS A 42 -3.49 -8.85 -69.37
CA LYS A 42 -4.26 -9.62 -68.38
C LYS A 42 -4.33 -8.91 -67.02
N VAL A 43 -3.20 -8.40 -66.52
CA VAL A 43 -3.15 -7.64 -65.25
C VAL A 43 -3.98 -6.35 -65.33
N VAL A 44 -3.89 -5.64 -66.45
CA VAL A 44 -4.67 -4.42 -66.72
C VAL A 44 -6.16 -4.71 -66.91
N ALA A 45 -6.53 -5.85 -67.52
CA ALA A 45 -7.92 -6.26 -67.71
C ALA A 45 -8.62 -6.59 -66.38
N GLU A 46 -7.92 -7.21 -65.43
CA GLU A 46 -8.44 -7.44 -64.07
C GLU A 46 -8.61 -6.13 -63.26
N LEU A 47 -7.88 -5.07 -63.61
CA LEU A 47 -8.07 -3.74 -62.99
C LEU A 47 -9.29 -2.99 -63.55
N ASN A 48 -9.66 -3.19 -64.82
CA ASN A 48 -10.77 -2.51 -65.47
C ASN A 48 -11.56 -3.44 -66.40
N GLY A 49 -12.48 -4.23 -65.82
CA GLY A 49 -13.17 -5.36 -66.45
C GLY A 49 -14.10 -5.08 -67.65
N ARG A 50 -14.00 -3.96 -68.37
CA ARG A 50 -14.79 -3.72 -69.61
C ARG A 50 -14.09 -2.99 -70.76
N GLU A 51 -13.02 -2.22 -70.54
CA GLU A 51 -12.38 -1.39 -71.59
C GLU A 51 -11.04 -1.94 -72.11
N HIS A 52 -10.46 -2.94 -71.43
CA HIS A 52 -9.17 -3.55 -71.81
C HIS A 52 -9.25 -5.07 -72.05
N THR A 53 -10.44 -5.53 -72.42
CA THR A 53 -10.71 -6.90 -72.89
C THR A 53 -10.37 -7.22 -74.36
N PRO A 54 -9.94 -6.31 -75.27
CA PRO A 54 -9.63 -6.76 -76.63
C PRO A 54 -8.39 -7.66 -76.65
N ASN A 55 -8.48 -8.73 -77.44
CA ASN A 55 -7.36 -9.63 -77.71
C ASN A 55 -6.23 -8.84 -78.36
N VAL A 56 -5.05 -8.84 -77.71
CA VAL A 56 -3.80 -8.23 -78.22
C VAL A 56 -3.43 -8.71 -79.64
N ARG A 57 -3.98 -9.86 -80.08
CA ARG A 57 -3.82 -10.41 -81.44
C ARG A 57 -4.52 -9.62 -82.56
N ASN A 58 -5.49 -8.77 -82.24
CA ASN A 58 -6.32 -8.07 -83.23
C ASN A 58 -5.95 -6.58 -83.37
N GLU A 59 -4.96 -6.09 -82.64
CA GLU A 59 -4.52 -4.69 -82.62
C GLU A 59 -3.08 -4.56 -83.14
N ALA A 60 -2.75 -3.43 -83.77
CA ALA A 60 -1.36 -3.12 -84.10
C ALA A 60 -0.57 -2.83 -82.80
N PRO A 61 0.71 -3.26 -82.68
CA PRO A 61 1.51 -3.06 -81.48
C PRO A 61 1.58 -1.61 -80.98
N GLU A 62 1.58 -0.66 -81.91
CA GLU A 62 1.56 0.79 -81.62
C GLU A 62 0.25 1.26 -80.96
N VAL A 63 -0.89 0.69 -81.38
CA VAL A 63 -2.22 1.00 -80.85
C VAL A 63 -2.40 0.40 -79.46
N THR A 64 -1.95 -0.85 -79.27
CA THR A 64 -1.95 -1.50 -77.95
C THR A 64 -1.04 -0.77 -76.97
N GLY A 65 0.17 -0.41 -77.40
CA GLY A 65 1.12 0.37 -76.61
C GLY A 65 0.56 1.74 -76.19
N SER A 66 -0.05 2.48 -77.12
CA SER A 66 -0.67 3.79 -76.83
C SER A 66 -1.87 3.67 -75.88
N ARG A 67 -2.74 2.66 -76.08
CA ARG A 67 -3.88 2.36 -75.20
C ARG A 67 -3.43 2.06 -73.77
N MET A 68 -2.45 1.17 -73.62
CA MET A 68 -1.93 0.77 -72.32
C MET A 68 -1.16 1.90 -71.64
N ALA A 69 -0.36 2.67 -72.38
CA ALA A 69 0.32 3.86 -71.85
C ALA A 69 -0.67 4.93 -71.37
N SER A 70 -1.74 5.19 -72.12
CA SER A 70 -2.80 6.12 -71.73
C SER A 70 -3.53 5.67 -70.46
N PHE A 71 -3.77 4.37 -70.31
CA PHE A 71 -4.36 3.81 -69.10
C PHE A 71 -3.42 3.87 -67.89
N LEU A 72 -2.14 3.55 -68.07
CA LEU A 72 -1.12 3.71 -67.03
C LEU A 72 -0.97 5.18 -66.60
N ALA A 73 -1.06 6.12 -67.53
CA ALA A 73 -1.10 7.55 -67.23
C ALA A 73 -2.36 7.94 -66.43
N MET A 74 -3.53 7.37 -66.75
CA MET A 74 -4.77 7.56 -65.97
C MET A 74 -4.64 7.02 -64.54
N LEU A 75 -3.95 5.90 -64.38
CA LEU A 75 -3.57 5.34 -63.08
C LEU A 75 -2.45 6.13 -62.37
N ASN A 76 -1.88 7.15 -63.02
CA ASN A 76 -0.80 8.00 -62.53
C ASN A 76 0.49 7.23 -62.26
N TYR A 77 0.79 6.28 -63.14
CA TYR A 77 2.10 5.65 -63.22
C TYR A 77 3.13 6.67 -63.72
N ASN A 78 4.13 6.97 -62.89
CA ASN A 78 5.24 7.82 -63.29
C ASN A 78 6.36 6.95 -63.88
N ALA A 79 6.32 6.75 -65.20
CA ALA A 79 7.36 6.01 -65.89
C ALA A 79 8.69 6.78 -65.88
N PRO A 80 9.84 6.10 -65.82
CA PRO A 80 11.15 6.73 -65.95
C PRO A 80 11.44 7.26 -67.37
N CYS A 81 10.57 6.98 -68.35
CA CYS A 81 10.65 7.41 -69.75
C CYS A 81 9.44 8.27 -70.16
N GLY A 82 9.56 9.01 -71.27
CA GLY A 82 8.47 9.85 -71.78
C GLY A 82 7.24 9.05 -72.24
N PRO A 83 6.04 9.66 -72.36
CA PRO A 83 4.80 8.95 -72.69
C PRO A 83 4.84 8.25 -74.07
N GLU A 84 5.53 8.83 -75.05
CA GLU A 84 5.72 8.24 -76.39
C GLU A 84 6.70 7.06 -76.37
N GLU A 85 7.73 7.12 -75.53
CA GLU A 85 8.73 6.05 -75.35
C GLU A 85 8.14 4.89 -74.54
N LEU A 86 7.27 5.18 -73.57
CA LEU A 86 6.50 4.19 -72.83
C LEU A 86 5.54 3.43 -73.76
N ALA A 87 4.82 4.14 -74.64
CA ALA A 87 3.93 3.52 -75.61
C ALA A 87 4.70 2.59 -76.57
N ARG A 88 5.87 3.02 -77.06
CA ARG A 88 6.74 2.21 -77.92
C ARG A 88 7.32 1.00 -77.17
N GLY A 89 7.84 1.21 -75.95
CA GLY A 89 8.43 0.15 -75.13
C GLY A 89 7.43 -0.92 -74.68
N ILE A 90 6.17 -0.55 -74.46
CA ILE A 90 5.07 -1.50 -74.23
C ILE A 90 4.70 -2.22 -75.53
N GLY A 91 4.61 -1.53 -76.66
CA GLY A 91 4.31 -2.14 -77.96
C GLY A 91 5.36 -3.18 -78.40
N ASP A 92 6.64 -2.89 -78.15
CA ASP A 92 7.77 -3.78 -78.48
C ASP A 92 7.99 -4.89 -77.43
N GLY A 93 7.29 -4.84 -76.29
CA GLY A 93 7.44 -5.81 -75.20
C GLY A 93 8.82 -5.78 -74.52
N ALA A 94 9.43 -4.59 -74.42
CA ALA A 94 10.76 -4.42 -73.83
C ALA A 94 10.73 -4.77 -72.33
N ARG A 95 11.57 -5.73 -71.92
CA ARG A 95 11.65 -6.24 -70.53
C ARG A 95 11.94 -5.14 -69.51
N GLU A 96 12.77 -4.17 -69.89
CA GLU A 96 13.16 -3.03 -69.07
C GLU A 96 12.00 -2.07 -68.76
N VAL A 97 10.92 -2.10 -69.56
CA VAL A 97 9.74 -1.24 -69.39
C VAL A 97 8.57 -2.03 -68.80
N VAL A 98 8.37 -3.27 -69.24
CA VAL A 98 7.23 -4.11 -68.83
C VAL A 98 7.40 -4.65 -67.40
N TYR A 99 8.61 -5.05 -66.97
CA TYR A 99 8.79 -5.57 -65.61
C TYR A 99 8.59 -4.51 -64.52
N PRO A 100 9.13 -3.28 -64.64
CA PRO A 100 8.82 -2.22 -63.67
C PRO A 100 7.34 -1.82 -63.65
N ALA A 101 6.68 -1.83 -64.82
CA ALA A 101 5.24 -1.58 -64.90
C ALA A 101 4.43 -2.68 -64.20
N LEU A 102 4.73 -3.96 -64.45
CA LEU A 102 4.11 -5.10 -63.77
C LEU A 102 4.35 -5.07 -62.26
N ALA A 103 5.59 -4.84 -61.83
CA ALA A 103 5.93 -4.74 -60.42
C ALA A 103 5.10 -3.65 -59.74
N TRP A 104 5.01 -2.46 -60.34
CA TRP A 104 4.24 -1.35 -59.78
C TRP A 104 2.73 -1.65 -59.71
N LEU A 105 2.16 -2.22 -60.78
CA LEU A 105 0.75 -2.62 -60.82
C LEU A 105 0.42 -3.66 -59.74
N LEU A 106 1.32 -4.62 -59.50
CA LEU A 106 1.12 -5.69 -58.53
C LEU A 106 1.37 -5.26 -57.08
N VAL A 107 2.26 -4.29 -56.84
CA VAL A 107 2.46 -3.70 -55.49
C VAL A 107 1.21 -2.95 -55.03
N HIS A 108 0.64 -2.12 -55.90
CA HIS A 108 -0.48 -1.23 -55.55
C HIS A 108 -1.85 -1.75 -56.01
N PHE A 109 -1.98 -3.04 -56.32
CA PHE A 109 -3.14 -3.59 -57.03
C PHE A 109 -4.50 -3.18 -56.43
N GLY A 110 -4.66 -3.25 -55.10
CA GLY A 110 -5.91 -2.86 -54.43
C GLY A 110 -6.22 -1.35 -54.48
N GLU A 111 -5.19 -0.50 -54.42
CA GLU A 111 -5.33 0.96 -54.57
C GLU A 111 -5.64 1.34 -56.01
N LEU A 112 -4.98 0.68 -56.96
CA LEU A 112 -5.17 0.87 -58.39
C LEU A 112 -6.55 0.38 -58.85
N GLN A 113 -7.07 -0.69 -58.26
CA GLN A 113 -8.44 -1.15 -58.52
C GLN A 113 -9.47 -0.10 -58.08
N LYS A 114 -9.28 0.51 -56.91
CA LYS A 114 -10.10 1.65 -56.46
C LYS A 114 -9.95 2.85 -57.39
N ARG A 115 -8.73 3.17 -57.81
CA ARG A 115 -8.46 4.29 -58.72
C ARG A 115 -9.07 4.10 -60.10
N ALA A 116 -8.95 2.91 -60.69
CA ALA A 116 -9.57 2.55 -61.97
C ALA A 116 -11.10 2.65 -61.89
N TYR A 117 -11.69 2.17 -60.80
CA TYR A 117 -13.13 2.30 -60.54
C TYR A 117 -13.57 3.78 -60.45
N LEU A 118 -12.83 4.61 -59.72
CA LEU A 118 -13.11 6.03 -59.57
C LEU A 118 -12.90 6.82 -60.87
N ALA A 119 -11.86 6.48 -61.63
CA ALA A 119 -11.52 7.12 -62.91
C ALA A 119 -12.68 7.04 -63.91
N ARG A 120 -13.44 5.93 -63.93
CA ARG A 120 -14.63 5.77 -64.77
C ARG A 120 -15.72 6.82 -64.51
N TYR A 121 -15.84 7.29 -63.27
CA TYR A 121 -16.93 8.18 -62.85
C TYR A 121 -16.48 9.63 -62.62
N LEU A 122 -15.19 9.84 -62.37
CA LEU A 122 -14.61 11.12 -62.00
C LEU A 122 -13.71 11.73 -63.09
N ALA A 123 -13.46 11.01 -64.20
CA ALA A 123 -12.76 11.60 -65.33
C ALA A 123 -13.55 12.83 -65.86
N PRO A 124 -12.88 13.97 -66.06
CA PRO A 124 -13.53 15.16 -66.60
C PRO A 124 -13.95 14.90 -68.05
N LEU A 125 -15.20 15.24 -68.37
CA LEU A 125 -15.66 15.31 -69.76
C LEU A 125 -15.16 16.63 -70.32
N ASP A 126 -14.26 16.58 -71.31
CA ASP A 126 -13.77 17.79 -71.97
C ASP A 126 -14.82 18.30 -72.96
N ILE A 127 -15.69 19.18 -72.47
CA ILE A 127 -16.73 19.82 -73.30
C ILE A 127 -16.15 21.13 -73.83
N PRO A 128 -16.05 21.31 -75.16
CA PRO A 128 -15.55 22.55 -75.75
C PRO A 128 -16.32 23.77 -75.23
N ALA A 129 -15.58 24.85 -74.96
CA ALA A 129 -16.12 26.09 -74.38
C ALA A 129 -17.22 26.74 -75.24
N GLU A 130 -17.28 26.41 -76.54
CA GLU A 130 -18.30 26.85 -77.49
C GLU A 130 -19.68 26.25 -77.22
N ILE A 131 -19.74 24.98 -76.77
CA ILE A 131 -20.99 24.26 -76.48
C ILE A 131 -21.49 24.61 -75.06
N LEU A 132 -20.57 24.94 -74.16
CA LEU A 132 -20.84 25.43 -72.81
C LEU A 132 -21.45 26.84 -72.76
N GLN A 133 -21.50 27.58 -73.88
CA GLN A 133 -22.21 28.86 -73.96
C GLN A 133 -23.73 28.70 -73.96
N ASP A 134 -24.25 27.52 -74.36
CA ASP A 134 -25.67 27.21 -74.24
C ASP A 134 -26.03 27.00 -72.76
N ARG A 135 -26.97 27.82 -72.28
CA ARG A 135 -27.44 27.83 -70.90
C ARG A 135 -27.95 26.46 -70.45
N SER A 136 -28.62 25.71 -71.32
CA SER A 136 -29.16 24.39 -70.97
C SER A 136 -28.05 23.36 -70.73
N VAL A 137 -26.97 23.44 -71.51
CA VAL A 137 -25.81 22.54 -71.39
C VAL A 137 -24.98 22.90 -70.16
N ALA A 138 -24.80 24.19 -69.87
CA ALA A 138 -24.11 24.67 -68.68
C ALA A 138 -24.82 24.24 -67.38
N GLU A 139 -26.15 24.36 -67.32
CA GLU A 139 -26.96 23.90 -66.17
C GLU A 139 -26.83 22.37 -65.98
N SER A 140 -26.85 21.60 -67.06
CA SER A 140 -26.67 20.14 -67.03
C SER A 140 -25.27 19.72 -66.59
N TYR A 141 -24.24 20.45 -67.04
CA TYR A 141 -22.85 20.22 -66.64
C TYR A 141 -22.60 20.57 -65.16
N SER A 142 -23.21 21.63 -64.65
CA SER A 142 -23.20 21.97 -63.22
C SER A 142 -23.86 20.88 -62.38
N ALA A 143 -25.03 20.38 -62.79
CA ALA A 143 -25.71 19.28 -62.10
C ALA A 143 -24.89 17.99 -62.12
N TYR A 144 -24.17 17.71 -63.22
CA TYR A 144 -23.23 16.59 -63.31
C TYR A 144 -22.07 16.73 -62.32
N GLN A 145 -21.46 17.92 -62.22
CA GLN A 145 -20.37 18.18 -61.25
C GLN A 145 -20.86 18.04 -59.80
N GLU A 146 -22.05 18.53 -59.47
CA GLU A 146 -22.66 18.33 -58.15
C GLU A 146 -22.87 16.84 -57.84
N LEU A 147 -23.31 16.05 -58.82
CA LEU A 147 -23.49 14.61 -58.65
C LEU A 147 -22.15 13.88 -58.45
N GLN A 148 -21.09 14.32 -59.14
CA GLN A 148 -19.74 13.81 -58.92
C GLN A 148 -19.23 14.11 -57.50
N GLU A 149 -19.46 15.32 -56.97
CA GLU A 149 -19.08 15.66 -55.59
C GLU A 149 -19.87 14.82 -54.56
N ARG A 150 -21.19 14.67 -54.75
CA ARG A 150 -22.00 13.76 -53.90
C ARG A 150 -21.50 12.32 -53.97
N PHE A 151 -21.11 11.84 -55.16
CA PHE A 151 -20.53 10.51 -55.31
C PHE A 151 -19.21 10.36 -54.54
N LYS A 152 -18.31 11.36 -54.58
CA LYS A 152 -17.05 11.34 -53.81
C LYS A 152 -17.32 11.23 -52.31
N GLU A 153 -18.26 12.01 -51.79
CA GLU A 153 -18.61 12.00 -50.37
C GLU A 153 -19.19 10.65 -49.93
N VAL A 154 -20.19 10.14 -50.66
CA VAL A 154 -20.81 8.84 -50.36
C VAL A 154 -19.80 7.70 -50.48
N HIS A 155 -18.97 7.69 -51.53
CA HIS A 155 -17.94 6.67 -51.71
C HIS A 155 -16.92 6.69 -50.55
N LYS A 156 -16.51 7.88 -50.09
CA LYS A 156 -15.61 8.01 -48.93
C LYS A 156 -16.24 7.46 -47.65
N GLN A 157 -17.52 7.74 -47.40
CA GLN A 157 -18.25 7.19 -46.24
C GLN A 157 -18.35 5.66 -46.29
N VAL A 158 -18.62 5.10 -47.47
CA VAL A 158 -18.67 3.64 -47.68
C VAL A 158 -17.30 2.99 -47.49
N ASP A 159 -16.21 3.60 -47.97
CA ASP A 159 -14.88 3.03 -47.80
C ASP A 159 -14.44 3.01 -46.33
N VAL A 160 -14.75 4.06 -45.57
CA VAL A 160 -14.54 4.11 -44.10
C VAL A 160 -15.36 3.04 -43.39
N SER A 161 -16.59 2.82 -43.83
CA SER A 161 -17.46 1.79 -43.24
C SER A 161 -16.95 0.38 -43.55
N ARG A 162 -16.42 0.14 -44.76
CA ARG A 162 -15.81 -1.15 -45.15
C ARG A 162 -14.46 -1.42 -44.49
N SER A 163 -13.68 -0.38 -44.21
CA SER A 163 -12.38 -0.52 -43.53
C SER A 163 -12.50 -0.70 -42.01
N SER A 164 -13.69 -0.49 -41.43
CA SER A 164 -13.94 -0.59 -39.98
C SER A 164 -13.77 -1.99 -39.35
N GLY A 165 -13.24 -2.98 -40.08
CA GLY A 165 -12.75 -4.25 -39.54
C GLY A 165 -13.81 -5.27 -39.12
N PHE A 166 -15.07 -4.88 -39.00
CA PHE A 166 -16.17 -5.80 -38.69
C PHE A 166 -16.61 -6.53 -39.96
N SER A 167 -16.00 -7.69 -40.23
CA SER A 167 -16.54 -8.63 -41.22
C SER A 167 -17.81 -9.27 -40.66
N PRO A 168 -19.00 -9.02 -41.25
CA PRO A 168 -20.24 -9.65 -40.80
C PRO A 168 -20.21 -11.17 -40.97
N ALA A 169 -19.29 -11.71 -41.79
CA ALA A 169 -19.12 -13.14 -41.99
C ALA A 169 -18.52 -13.83 -40.75
N ASN A 170 -17.52 -13.21 -40.11
CA ASN A 170 -16.89 -13.78 -38.91
C ASN A 170 -17.88 -13.80 -37.74
N ILE A 171 -18.61 -12.70 -37.54
CA ILE A 171 -19.65 -12.62 -36.51
C ILE A 171 -20.75 -13.65 -36.76
N LYS A 172 -21.17 -13.87 -38.01
CA LYS A 172 -22.14 -14.92 -38.36
C LYS A 172 -21.59 -16.32 -38.10
N ALA A 173 -20.30 -16.55 -38.36
CA ALA A 173 -19.65 -17.82 -38.07
C ALA A 173 -19.61 -18.09 -36.56
N ASP A 174 -19.19 -17.12 -35.76
CA ASP A 174 -19.14 -17.20 -34.29
C ASP A 174 -20.54 -17.43 -33.71
N ILE A 175 -21.56 -16.71 -34.20
CA ILE A 175 -22.95 -16.93 -33.79
C ILE A 175 -23.41 -18.35 -34.12
N ALA A 176 -23.08 -18.86 -35.31
CA ALA A 176 -23.44 -20.21 -35.71
C ALA A 176 -22.72 -21.26 -34.84
N GLU A 177 -21.47 -21.01 -34.45
CA GLU A 177 -20.72 -21.87 -33.52
C GLU A 177 -21.35 -21.85 -32.12
N MET A 178 -21.60 -20.66 -31.54
CA MET A 178 -22.29 -20.53 -30.26
C MET A 178 -23.70 -21.15 -30.27
N GLN A 179 -24.40 -21.11 -31.40
CA GLN A 179 -25.70 -21.77 -31.56
C GLN A 179 -25.56 -23.30 -31.52
N ARG A 180 -24.56 -23.87 -32.21
CA ARG A 180 -24.27 -25.31 -32.12
C ARG A 180 -23.89 -25.73 -30.70
N ASP A 181 -23.06 -24.96 -30.02
CA ASP A 181 -22.68 -25.24 -28.62
C ASP A 181 -23.88 -25.21 -27.69
N LYS A 182 -24.76 -24.21 -27.85
CA LYS A 182 -26.02 -24.14 -27.12
C LYS A 182 -26.89 -25.37 -27.35
N GLU A 183 -27.05 -25.81 -28.60
CA GLU A 183 -27.82 -27.01 -28.94
C GLU A 183 -27.22 -28.28 -28.32
N GLN A 184 -25.88 -28.42 -28.36
CA GLN A 184 -25.18 -29.54 -27.71
C GLN A 184 -25.38 -29.53 -26.19
N LEU A 185 -25.27 -28.37 -25.55
CA LEU A 185 -25.51 -28.22 -24.11
C LEU A 185 -26.96 -28.54 -23.75
N LEU A 186 -27.93 -28.05 -24.52
CA LEU A 186 -29.35 -28.38 -24.32
C LEU A 186 -29.62 -29.88 -24.48
N SER A 187 -28.99 -30.53 -25.46
CA SER A 187 -29.07 -31.99 -25.65
C SER A 187 -28.49 -32.75 -24.44
N LYS A 188 -27.30 -32.36 -23.96
CA LYS A 188 -26.69 -32.91 -22.74
C LYS A 188 -27.59 -32.71 -21.51
N ILE A 189 -28.12 -31.50 -21.32
CA ILE A 189 -29.07 -31.19 -20.23
C ILE A 189 -30.32 -32.06 -20.34
N SER A 190 -30.88 -32.25 -21.54
CA SER A 190 -32.05 -33.11 -21.75
C SER A 190 -31.78 -34.57 -21.39
N ARG A 191 -30.57 -35.07 -21.69
CA ARG A 191 -30.13 -36.42 -21.34
C ARG A 191 -29.96 -36.57 -19.83
N VAL A 192 -29.37 -35.57 -19.16
CA VAL A 192 -29.24 -35.56 -17.69
C VAL A 192 -30.61 -35.47 -17.04
N LYS A 193 -31.49 -34.54 -17.46
CA LYS A 193 -32.86 -34.43 -16.95
C LYS A 193 -33.63 -35.74 -17.06
N ARG A 194 -33.53 -36.45 -18.19
CA ARG A 194 -34.15 -37.78 -18.37
C ARG A 194 -33.63 -38.82 -17.36
N LYS A 195 -32.34 -38.81 -17.03
CA LYS A 195 -31.77 -39.73 -16.03
C LYS A 195 -32.22 -39.43 -14.60
N VAL A 196 -32.48 -38.16 -14.29
CA VAL A 196 -32.75 -37.67 -12.93
C VAL A 196 -34.27 -37.58 -12.65
N GLN A 197 -35.13 -37.68 -13.68
CA GLN A 197 -36.59 -37.63 -13.59
C GLN A 197 -37.24 -38.67 -12.65
N GLY A 198 -36.58 -39.80 -12.37
CA GLY A 198 -37.10 -40.85 -11.50
C GLY A 198 -36.88 -40.63 -9.99
N LEU A 199 -36.21 -39.55 -9.58
CA LEU A 199 -35.88 -39.30 -8.19
C LEU A 199 -37.04 -38.61 -7.42
N PRO A 200 -37.35 -39.05 -6.19
CA PRO A 200 -38.34 -38.39 -5.35
C PRO A 200 -37.86 -37.01 -4.91
N ASN A 201 -38.78 -36.04 -4.79
CA ASN A 201 -38.49 -34.65 -4.40
C ASN A 201 -37.41 -33.97 -5.28
N LEU A 202 -37.40 -34.28 -6.58
CA LEU A 202 -36.44 -33.78 -7.56
C LEU A 202 -36.25 -32.25 -7.53
N ALA A 203 -37.34 -31.48 -7.44
CA ALA A 203 -37.26 -30.02 -7.45
C ALA A 203 -36.48 -29.47 -6.25
N TYR A 204 -36.79 -29.98 -5.05
CA TYR A 204 -36.09 -29.60 -3.82
C TYR A 204 -34.63 -30.07 -3.83
N GLN A 205 -34.37 -31.30 -4.28
CA GLN A 205 -33.00 -31.81 -4.38
C GLN A 205 -32.15 -31.02 -5.39
N LEU A 206 -32.71 -30.63 -6.54
CA LEU A 206 -32.01 -29.78 -7.51
C LEU A 206 -31.73 -28.38 -6.97
N GLU A 207 -32.65 -27.82 -6.17
CA GLU A 207 -32.44 -26.54 -5.50
C GLU A 207 -31.31 -26.63 -4.47
N VAL A 208 -31.31 -27.64 -3.61
CA VAL A 208 -30.23 -27.88 -2.63
C VAL A 208 -28.88 -28.11 -3.33
N VAL A 209 -28.84 -28.93 -4.38
CA VAL A 209 -27.62 -29.17 -5.16
C VAL A 209 -27.16 -27.91 -5.88
N SER A 210 -28.08 -27.09 -6.40
CA SER A 210 -27.73 -25.82 -7.02
C SER A 210 -27.16 -24.83 -6.01
N SER A 211 -27.71 -24.78 -4.78
CA SER A 211 -27.18 -23.95 -3.71
C SER A 211 -25.81 -24.45 -3.28
N LEU A 212 -25.64 -25.76 -3.05
CA LEU A 212 -24.34 -26.35 -2.73
C LEU A 212 -23.28 -26.06 -3.81
N ARG A 213 -23.65 -26.15 -5.09
CA ARG A 213 -22.74 -25.83 -6.21
C ARG A 213 -22.29 -24.37 -6.17
N LYS A 214 -23.21 -23.44 -5.89
CA LYS A 214 -22.89 -22.01 -5.77
C LYS A 214 -21.97 -21.75 -4.58
N GLU A 215 -22.27 -22.34 -3.42
CA GLU A 215 -21.41 -22.24 -2.23
C GLU A 215 -20.02 -22.81 -2.50
N GLN A 216 -19.90 -23.93 -3.23
CA GLN A 216 -18.60 -24.49 -3.63
C GLN A 216 -17.86 -23.62 -4.65
N GLU A 217 -18.55 -23.03 -5.62
CA GLU A 217 -17.97 -22.05 -6.55
C GLU A 217 -17.45 -20.81 -5.81
N GLU A 218 -18.20 -20.32 -4.82
CA GLU A 218 -17.79 -19.21 -3.95
C GLU A 218 -16.62 -19.58 -3.04
N GLU A 219 -16.63 -20.77 -2.43
CA GLU A 219 -15.53 -21.30 -1.62
C GLU A 219 -14.23 -21.38 -2.45
N LEU A 220 -14.30 -21.91 -3.68
CA LEU A 220 -13.15 -21.97 -4.58
C LEU A 220 -12.67 -20.58 -4.98
N ALA A 221 -13.58 -19.65 -5.32
CA ALA A 221 -13.22 -18.28 -5.67
C ALA A 221 -12.59 -17.52 -4.49
N LEU A 222 -13.09 -17.74 -3.27
CA LEU A 222 -12.50 -17.19 -2.05
C LEU A 222 -11.14 -17.81 -1.74
N ALA A 223 -10.97 -19.11 -1.95
CA ALA A 223 -9.69 -19.79 -1.78
C ALA A 223 -8.64 -19.32 -2.79
N GLU A 224 -9.02 -19.13 -4.05
CA GLU A 224 -8.15 -18.55 -5.09
C GLU A 224 -7.76 -17.11 -4.73
N ARG A 225 -8.72 -16.25 -4.40
CA ARG A 225 -8.44 -14.88 -3.92
C ARG A 225 -7.57 -14.86 -2.68
N GLY A 226 -7.78 -15.78 -1.74
CA GLY A 226 -6.97 -15.92 -0.54
C GLY A 226 -5.52 -16.27 -0.86
N ARG A 227 -5.30 -17.21 -1.79
CA ARG A 227 -3.95 -17.54 -2.28
C ARG A 227 -3.30 -16.36 -3.00
N GLU A 228 -4.04 -15.66 -3.87
CA GLU A 228 -3.56 -14.46 -4.56
C GLU A 228 -3.14 -13.37 -3.57
N GLN A 229 -3.96 -13.11 -2.54
CA GLN A 229 -3.64 -12.14 -1.49
C GLN A 229 -2.44 -12.56 -0.66
N GLN A 230 -2.32 -13.84 -0.29
CA GLN A 230 -1.14 -14.36 0.40
C GLN A 230 0.13 -14.22 -0.44
N HIS A 231 0.07 -14.53 -1.74
CA HIS A 231 1.19 -14.33 -2.66
C HIS A 231 1.56 -12.85 -2.80
N LEU A 232 0.57 -11.97 -2.87
CA LEU A 232 0.79 -10.53 -2.93
C LEU A 232 1.45 -10.01 -1.65
N LEU A 233 0.96 -10.42 -0.48
CA LEU A 233 1.51 -10.05 0.82
C LEU A 233 2.95 -10.55 0.97
N HIS A 234 3.22 -11.81 0.63
CA HIS A 234 4.57 -12.35 0.68
C HIS A 234 5.52 -11.57 -0.25
N ARG A 235 5.05 -11.23 -1.46
CA ARG A 235 5.84 -10.42 -2.39
C ARG A 235 6.13 -9.02 -1.84
N THR A 236 5.14 -8.34 -1.27
CA THR A 236 5.35 -6.99 -0.72
C THR A 236 6.26 -7.02 0.51
N GLU A 237 6.17 -8.04 1.36
CA GLU A 237 7.11 -8.27 2.47
C GLU A 237 8.54 -8.48 1.96
N MET A 238 8.74 -9.31 0.94
CA MET A 238 10.06 -9.48 0.32
C MET A 238 10.59 -8.18 -0.29
N GLU A 239 9.74 -7.38 -0.93
CA GLU A 239 10.12 -6.07 -1.46
C GLU A 239 10.52 -5.09 -0.33
N MET A 240 9.80 -5.11 0.79
CA MET A 240 10.10 -4.29 1.96
C MET A 240 11.43 -4.70 2.61
N ALA A 241 11.64 -6.01 2.85
CA ALA A 241 12.90 -6.54 3.36
C ALA A 241 14.10 -6.12 2.50
N ARG A 242 13.98 -6.23 1.17
CA ARG A 242 15.03 -5.76 0.24
C ARG A 242 15.31 -4.27 0.35
N ARG A 243 14.31 -3.44 0.65
CA ARG A 243 14.49 -1.99 0.85
C ARG A 243 15.18 -1.71 2.19
N VAL A 244 14.83 -2.45 3.24
CA VAL A 244 15.49 -2.38 4.55
C VAL A 244 16.95 -2.77 4.44
N ASP A 245 17.27 -3.88 3.74
CA ASP A 245 18.64 -4.31 3.50
C ASP A 245 19.47 -3.24 2.78
N LYS A 246 18.89 -2.59 1.77
CA LYS A 246 19.54 -1.48 1.06
C LYS A 246 19.79 -0.29 1.98
N LEU A 247 18.83 0.05 2.85
CA LEU A 247 19.00 1.13 3.83
C LEU A 247 20.09 0.81 4.85
N GLN A 248 20.11 -0.41 5.40
CA GLN A 248 21.14 -0.87 6.33
C GLN A 248 22.53 -0.89 5.68
N ALA A 249 22.62 -1.34 4.42
CA ALA A 249 23.87 -1.31 3.66
C ALA A 249 24.36 0.13 3.44
N LEU A 250 23.45 1.06 3.13
CA LEU A 250 23.77 2.48 2.97
C LEU A 250 24.23 3.11 4.29
N GLN A 251 23.55 2.82 5.40
CA GLN A 251 23.93 3.28 6.74
C GLN A 251 25.30 2.73 7.16
N SER A 252 25.52 1.43 6.97
CA SER A 252 26.81 0.78 7.25
C SER A 252 27.92 1.39 6.40
N SER A 253 27.66 1.64 5.12
CA SER A 253 28.61 2.31 4.24
C SER A 253 28.89 3.75 4.65
N TYR A 254 27.89 4.49 5.14
CA TYR A 254 28.05 5.84 5.66
C TYR A 254 28.96 5.86 6.90
N THR A 255 28.77 4.89 7.81
CA THR A 255 29.61 4.77 9.02
C THR A 255 31.05 4.37 8.73
N GLN A 256 31.31 3.60 7.66
CA GLN A 256 32.65 3.13 7.31
C GLN A 256 33.44 4.12 6.44
N GLY A 257 32.80 5.14 5.87
CA GLY A 257 33.45 6.30 5.24
C GLY A 257 34.34 6.01 4.02
N ASN A 258 34.39 4.79 3.49
CA ASN A 258 35.26 4.42 2.37
C ASN A 258 34.46 4.21 1.07
N PRO A 259 34.42 5.21 0.16
CA PRO A 259 33.66 5.12 -1.09
C PRO A 259 34.22 4.07 -2.06
N GLU A 260 35.53 3.78 -2.04
CA GLU A 260 36.11 2.76 -2.92
C GLU A 260 35.67 1.34 -2.55
N ALA A 261 35.56 1.06 -1.25
CA ALA A 261 35.06 -0.22 -0.75
C ALA A 261 33.58 -0.42 -1.11
N LEU A 262 32.76 0.64 -1.02
CA LEU A 262 31.37 0.60 -1.46
C LEU A 262 31.26 0.32 -2.96
N VAL A 263 32.05 1.01 -3.78
CA VAL A 263 32.02 0.82 -5.24
C VAL A 263 32.43 -0.61 -5.61
N ARG A 264 33.47 -1.18 -4.98
CA ARG A 264 33.85 -2.59 -5.20
C ARG A 264 32.73 -3.56 -4.85
N LYS A 265 32.10 -3.39 -3.68
CA LYS A 265 30.98 -4.24 -3.27
C LYS A 265 29.79 -4.13 -4.25
N LEU A 266 29.44 -2.92 -4.70
CA LEU A 266 28.38 -2.71 -5.68
C LEU A 266 28.73 -3.32 -7.05
N LEU A 267 30.00 -3.29 -7.45
CA LEU A 267 30.46 -3.97 -8.67
C LEU A 267 30.33 -5.50 -8.55
N ASP A 268 30.71 -6.07 -7.42
CA ASP A 268 30.55 -7.51 -7.16
C ASP A 268 29.06 -7.90 -7.14
N ASP A 269 28.21 -7.13 -6.45
CA ASP A 269 26.76 -7.35 -6.38
C ASP A 269 26.10 -7.21 -7.77
N THR A 270 26.51 -6.23 -8.57
CA THR A 270 25.98 -6.07 -9.94
C THR A 270 26.42 -7.20 -10.86
N GLN A 271 27.64 -7.72 -10.70
CA GLN A 271 28.12 -8.88 -11.45
C GLN A 271 27.37 -10.16 -11.08
N VAL A 272 27.08 -10.38 -9.79
CA VAL A 272 26.26 -11.51 -9.32
C VAL A 272 24.83 -11.38 -9.82
N ASN A 273 24.22 -10.20 -9.68
CA ASN A 273 22.85 -9.95 -10.17
C ASN A 273 22.74 -10.13 -11.68
N ARG A 274 23.76 -9.71 -12.45
CA ARG A 274 23.80 -9.93 -13.89
C ARG A 274 23.79 -11.42 -14.22
N TYR A 275 24.61 -12.23 -13.56
CA TYR A 275 24.61 -13.68 -13.75
C TYR A 275 23.24 -14.30 -13.40
N LEU A 276 22.61 -13.88 -12.31
CA LEU A 276 21.29 -14.36 -11.92
C LEU A 276 20.23 -14.01 -12.98
N VAL A 277 20.20 -12.77 -13.47
CA VAL A 277 19.17 -12.28 -14.41
C VAL A 277 19.38 -12.77 -15.84
N GLU A 278 20.63 -12.86 -16.32
CA GLU A 278 20.92 -13.23 -17.72
C GLU A 278 20.99 -14.75 -17.92
N GLU A 279 21.50 -15.51 -16.94
CA GLU A 279 21.74 -16.96 -17.10
C GLU A 279 20.79 -17.80 -16.24
N LYS A 280 20.77 -17.59 -14.91
CA LYS A 280 20.17 -18.56 -13.98
C LYS A 280 18.63 -18.49 -13.91
N LEU A 281 18.06 -17.31 -13.65
CA LEU A 281 16.61 -17.12 -13.53
C LEU A 281 15.85 -17.47 -14.82
N PRO A 282 16.30 -17.02 -16.02
CA PRO A 282 15.61 -17.38 -17.26
C PRO A 282 15.62 -18.88 -17.51
N TYR A 283 16.73 -19.56 -17.23
CA TYR A 283 16.82 -21.02 -17.33
C TYR A 283 15.85 -21.73 -16.38
N ASP A 284 15.82 -21.32 -15.12
CA ASP A 284 14.91 -21.90 -14.12
C ASP A 284 13.44 -21.62 -14.46
N LEU A 285 13.11 -20.40 -14.89
CA LEU A 285 11.76 -20.01 -15.31
C LEU A 285 11.30 -20.83 -16.50
N HIS A 286 12.15 -20.95 -17.53
CA HIS A 286 11.83 -21.76 -18.70
C HIS A 286 11.60 -23.23 -18.32
N LEU A 287 12.41 -23.79 -17.41
CA LEU A 287 12.22 -25.15 -16.92
C LEU A 287 10.88 -25.32 -16.19
N GLN A 288 10.48 -24.34 -15.36
CA GLN A 288 9.17 -24.36 -14.69
C GLN A 288 8.01 -24.19 -15.69
N GLU A 289 8.14 -23.31 -16.68
CA GLU A 289 7.15 -23.13 -17.75
C GLU A 289 6.94 -24.41 -18.55
N VAL A 290 8.03 -25.09 -18.94
CA VAL A 290 7.95 -26.39 -19.62
C VAL A 290 7.25 -27.41 -18.73
N LYS A 291 7.60 -27.49 -17.44
CA LYS A 291 6.94 -28.40 -16.50
C LYS A 291 5.44 -28.10 -16.35
N ILE A 292 5.05 -26.83 -16.27
CA ILE A 292 3.63 -26.42 -16.19
C ILE A 292 2.91 -26.78 -17.49
N ASN A 293 3.53 -26.56 -18.65
CA ASN A 293 2.98 -26.90 -19.95
C ASN A 293 2.82 -28.42 -20.13
N GLU A 294 3.76 -29.21 -19.63
CA GLU A 294 3.66 -30.67 -19.62
C GLU A 294 2.54 -31.14 -18.69
N LEU A 295 2.44 -30.59 -17.48
CA LEU A 295 1.37 -30.91 -16.54
C LEU A 295 0.00 -30.47 -17.08
N SER A 296 -0.10 -29.31 -17.71
CA SER A 296 -1.35 -28.84 -18.33
C SER A 296 -1.74 -29.69 -19.53
N ARG A 297 -0.75 -30.17 -20.31
CA ARG A 297 -0.97 -31.15 -21.37
C ARG A 297 -1.48 -32.49 -20.82
N VAL A 298 -0.92 -32.97 -19.70
CA VAL A 298 -1.36 -34.21 -19.04
C VAL A 298 -2.74 -34.06 -18.38
N LEU A 299 -3.12 -32.85 -17.95
CA LEU A 299 -4.47 -32.58 -17.43
C LEU A 299 -5.52 -32.45 -18.55
N SER A 300 -5.13 -31.92 -19.71
CA SER A 300 -6.03 -31.66 -20.84
C SER A 300 -6.19 -32.85 -21.80
N ALA A 301 -5.10 -33.56 -22.08
CA ALA A 301 -5.20 -34.92 -22.59
C ALA A 301 -5.71 -35.74 -21.41
N ASN A 302 -6.89 -36.33 -21.46
CA ASN A 302 -7.38 -37.27 -20.45
C ASN A 302 -6.49 -38.54 -20.45
N MET A 303 -5.22 -38.42 -20.07
CA MET A 303 -4.26 -39.51 -19.87
C MET A 303 -4.57 -40.14 -18.51
N SER A 304 -5.75 -40.76 -18.43
CA SER A 304 -6.25 -41.40 -17.22
C SER A 304 -6.01 -42.91 -17.21
N SER A 305 -5.41 -43.47 -18.28
CA SER A 305 -5.10 -44.89 -18.35
C SER A 305 -3.66 -45.15 -17.90
N GLU A 306 -3.50 -46.01 -16.89
CA GLU A 306 -2.21 -46.52 -16.41
C GLU A 306 -1.34 -47.09 -17.54
N ALA A 307 -1.99 -47.61 -18.60
CA ALA A 307 -1.33 -48.12 -19.80
C ALA A 307 -0.56 -47.05 -20.61
N ASP A 308 -1.06 -45.81 -20.68
CA ASP A 308 -0.39 -44.74 -21.43
C ASP A 308 0.87 -44.25 -20.69
N LEU A 309 0.81 -44.22 -19.36
CA LEU A 309 1.96 -43.91 -18.51
C LEU A 309 3.05 -44.98 -18.62
N ASP A 310 2.66 -46.25 -18.68
CA ASP A 310 3.60 -47.36 -18.85
C ASP A 310 4.20 -47.39 -20.26
N GLY A 311 3.44 -46.99 -21.29
CA GLY A 311 3.96 -46.75 -22.64
C GLY A 311 5.05 -45.68 -22.67
N ILE A 312 4.81 -44.52 -22.03
CA ILE A 312 5.80 -43.44 -21.94
C ILE A 312 7.02 -43.88 -21.12
N LYS A 313 6.85 -44.61 -20.00
CA LYS A 313 7.99 -45.16 -19.24
C LYS A 313 8.83 -46.11 -20.08
N ALA A 314 8.20 -46.97 -20.89
CA ALA A 314 8.91 -47.87 -21.79
C ALA A 314 9.67 -47.10 -22.88
N GLU A 315 9.09 -46.04 -23.42
CA GLU A 315 9.74 -45.15 -24.39
C GLU A 315 10.94 -44.41 -23.77
N ILE A 316 10.80 -43.88 -22.55
CA ILE A 316 11.91 -43.27 -21.79
C ILE A 316 13.02 -44.30 -21.53
N ALA A 317 12.67 -45.54 -21.17
CA ALA A 317 13.65 -46.60 -20.98
C ALA A 317 14.40 -46.93 -22.28
N GLY A 318 13.68 -47.04 -23.40
CA GLY A 318 14.26 -47.28 -24.72
C GLY A 318 15.19 -46.15 -25.18
N ILE A 319 14.76 -44.89 -25.04
CA ILE A 319 15.59 -43.72 -25.37
C ILE A 319 16.83 -43.68 -24.46
N ASN A 320 16.72 -43.99 -23.17
CA ASN A 320 17.87 -44.05 -22.27
C ASN A 320 18.86 -45.16 -22.65
N ASP A 321 18.37 -46.30 -23.14
CA ASP A 321 19.21 -47.37 -23.67
C ASP A 321 19.92 -46.95 -24.96
N ASP A 322 19.23 -46.25 -25.86
CA ASP A 322 19.83 -45.72 -27.08
C ASP A 322 20.85 -44.61 -26.79
N ILE A 323 20.57 -43.74 -25.82
CA ILE A 323 21.54 -42.75 -25.33
C ILE A 323 22.78 -43.45 -24.76
N ARG A 324 22.60 -44.51 -23.96
CA ARG A 324 23.72 -45.31 -23.42
C ARG A 324 24.55 -45.92 -24.55
N ARG A 325 23.90 -46.56 -25.53
CA ARG A 325 24.57 -47.11 -26.72
C ARG A 325 25.32 -46.06 -27.53
N LEU A 326 24.73 -44.89 -27.74
CA LEU A 326 25.37 -43.77 -28.44
C LEU A 326 26.54 -43.18 -27.65
N MET A 327 26.44 -43.11 -26.32
CA MET A 327 27.55 -42.71 -25.46
C MET A 327 28.69 -43.74 -25.51
N GLU A 328 28.39 -45.04 -25.45
CA GLU A 328 29.38 -46.12 -25.58
C GLU A 328 30.06 -46.10 -26.95
N ALA A 329 29.29 -45.97 -28.03
CA ALA A 329 29.82 -45.84 -29.39
C ALA A 329 30.68 -44.59 -29.57
N ARG A 330 30.32 -43.47 -28.93
CA ARG A 330 31.12 -42.24 -28.92
C ARG A 330 32.43 -42.40 -28.15
N MET A 331 32.41 -43.11 -27.02
CA MET A 331 33.62 -43.40 -26.23
C MET A 331 34.55 -44.38 -26.96
N ALA A 332 33.98 -45.35 -27.70
CA ALA A 332 34.74 -46.30 -28.52
C ALA A 332 35.37 -45.66 -29.77
N ASN A 333 34.72 -44.64 -30.35
CA ASN A 333 35.18 -43.93 -31.56
C ASN A 333 35.87 -42.58 -31.27
N ALA A 334 36.42 -42.38 -30.06
CA ALA A 334 37.04 -41.12 -29.68
C ALA A 334 38.36 -40.88 -30.47
N ASN A 335 38.27 -40.07 -31.53
CA ASN A 335 39.44 -39.57 -32.26
C ASN A 335 40.32 -38.68 -31.36
N PRO A 336 41.67 -38.84 -31.35
CA PRO A 336 42.57 -38.04 -30.50
C PRO A 336 42.47 -36.52 -30.70
N LEU A 337 42.10 -36.06 -31.91
CA LEU A 337 41.87 -34.63 -32.19
C LEU A 337 40.53 -34.12 -31.62
N ALA A 338 39.53 -34.99 -31.48
CA ALA A 338 38.25 -34.70 -30.83
C ALA A 338 38.37 -34.73 -29.30
N ASP A 339 39.39 -35.42 -28.77
CA ASP A 339 39.65 -35.54 -27.34
C ASP A 339 40.22 -34.24 -26.73
N ALA A 340 40.95 -33.42 -27.49
CA ALA A 340 41.33 -32.07 -27.06
C ALA A 340 40.10 -31.20 -26.77
N LEU A 341 39.10 -31.19 -27.67
CA LEU A 341 37.82 -30.54 -27.43
C LEU A 341 37.01 -31.24 -26.34
N ALA A 342 37.16 -32.55 -26.15
CA ALA A 342 36.53 -33.27 -25.03
C ALA A 342 37.11 -32.81 -23.69
N MET A 343 38.42 -32.61 -23.57
CA MET A 343 39.05 -32.00 -22.39
C MET A 343 38.55 -30.57 -22.17
N TYR A 344 38.45 -29.73 -23.21
CA TYR A 344 37.89 -28.38 -23.06
C TYR A 344 36.41 -28.40 -22.65
N ARG A 345 35.59 -29.31 -23.21
CA ARG A 345 34.19 -29.50 -22.80
C ARG A 345 34.08 -30.04 -21.38
N GLN A 346 34.96 -30.94 -20.97
CA GLN A 346 35.02 -31.47 -19.61
C GLN A 346 35.46 -30.39 -18.63
N ASN A 347 36.49 -29.61 -18.96
CA ASN A 347 36.94 -28.46 -18.18
C ASN A 347 35.85 -27.39 -18.08
N ALA A 348 35.12 -27.11 -19.17
CA ALA A 348 33.97 -26.22 -19.17
C ALA A 348 32.82 -26.75 -18.31
N LYS A 349 32.51 -28.06 -18.36
CA LYS A 349 31.53 -28.70 -17.46
C LYS A 349 31.95 -28.63 -16.00
N VAL A 350 33.21 -28.92 -15.69
CA VAL A 350 33.75 -28.83 -14.32
C VAL A 350 33.73 -27.38 -13.83
N ALA A 351 34.08 -26.41 -14.69
CA ALA A 351 34.00 -24.99 -14.36
C ALA A 351 32.55 -24.53 -14.15
N ALA A 352 31.60 -24.96 -14.99
CA ALA A 352 30.18 -24.69 -14.84
C ALA A 352 29.63 -25.29 -13.54
N HIS A 353 29.93 -26.55 -13.25
CA HIS A 353 29.52 -27.21 -12.00
C HIS A 353 30.16 -26.57 -10.76
N LYS A 354 31.41 -26.07 -10.87
CA LYS A 354 32.03 -25.27 -9.79
C LYS A 354 31.31 -23.93 -9.62
N LYS A 355 30.99 -23.23 -10.71
CA LYS A 355 30.23 -21.95 -10.70
C LYS A 355 28.86 -22.16 -10.05
N GLU A 356 28.14 -23.21 -10.44
CA GLU A 356 26.85 -23.61 -9.88
C GLU A 356 26.96 -23.98 -8.40
N SER A 357 27.92 -24.82 -8.02
CA SER A 357 28.15 -25.18 -6.61
C SER A 357 28.49 -23.98 -5.73
N VAL A 358 29.26 -23.01 -6.25
CA VAL A 358 29.56 -21.76 -5.53
C VAL A 358 28.32 -20.86 -5.45
N ALA A 359 27.52 -20.76 -6.51
CA ALA A 359 26.26 -20.04 -6.49
C ALA A 359 25.27 -20.65 -5.49
N ASP A 360 25.16 -21.97 -5.41
CA ASP A 360 24.35 -22.67 -4.42
C ASP A 360 24.84 -22.44 -2.99
N LYS A 361 26.16 -22.44 -2.78
CA LYS A 361 26.74 -22.09 -1.46
C LYS A 361 26.44 -20.64 -1.10
N LEU A 362 26.54 -19.71 -2.05
CA LEU A 362 26.21 -18.30 -1.84
C LEU A 362 24.73 -18.14 -1.47
N ASN A 363 23.82 -18.80 -2.20
CA ASN A 363 22.39 -18.81 -1.88
C ASN A 363 22.12 -19.38 -0.49
N LYS A 364 22.75 -20.50 -0.12
CA LYS A 364 22.62 -21.08 1.23
C LYS A 364 23.11 -20.13 2.32
N LEU A 365 24.26 -19.48 2.12
CA LEU A 365 24.77 -18.48 3.07
C LEU A 365 23.89 -17.23 3.13
N MET A 366 23.31 -16.80 2.01
CA MET A 366 22.31 -15.72 1.99
C MET A 366 21.05 -16.11 2.75
N ASP A 367 20.56 -17.33 2.58
CA ASP A 367 19.41 -17.86 3.33
C ASP A 367 19.71 -17.99 4.83
N GLU A 368 20.90 -18.47 5.19
CA GLU A 368 21.37 -18.53 6.59
C GLU A 368 21.47 -17.13 7.20
N LYS A 369 22.03 -16.17 6.47
CA LYS A 369 22.07 -14.76 6.89
C LYS A 369 20.66 -14.22 7.10
N ALA A 370 19.75 -14.41 6.14
CA ALA A 370 18.37 -13.96 6.26
C ALA A 370 17.63 -14.62 7.44
N LYS A 371 17.91 -15.89 7.74
CA LYS A 371 17.38 -16.58 8.93
C LYS A 371 17.93 -15.99 10.23
N LEU A 372 19.22 -15.70 10.27
CA LEU A 372 19.86 -15.06 11.43
C LEU A 372 19.35 -13.63 11.63
N ASP A 373 19.20 -12.86 10.56
CA ASP A 373 18.64 -11.50 10.60
C ASP A 373 17.20 -11.53 11.13
N LYS A 374 16.34 -12.45 10.64
CA LYS A 374 15.00 -12.66 11.20
C LYS A 374 15.02 -13.09 12.66
N ALA A 375 15.97 -13.93 13.06
CA ALA A 375 16.11 -14.33 14.46
C ALA A 375 16.55 -13.16 15.34
N ILE A 376 17.43 -12.28 14.85
CA ILE A 376 17.82 -11.04 15.53
C ILE A 376 16.61 -10.12 15.66
N GLU A 377 15.85 -9.89 14.58
CA GLU A 377 14.63 -9.07 14.60
C GLU A 377 13.59 -9.63 15.59
N ALA A 378 13.37 -10.95 15.58
CA ALA A 378 12.48 -11.60 16.55
C ALA A 378 12.98 -11.43 17.99
N ARG A 379 14.30 -11.55 18.23
CA ARG A 379 14.89 -11.31 19.56
C ARG A 379 14.80 -9.85 19.98
N VAL A 380 14.96 -8.91 19.05
CA VAL A 380 14.78 -7.48 19.31
C VAL A 380 13.31 -7.20 19.65
N ALA A 381 12.36 -7.75 18.90
CA ALA A 381 10.94 -7.63 19.19
C ALA A 381 10.54 -8.26 20.54
N GLU A 382 11.12 -9.41 20.91
CA GLU A 382 10.95 -10.01 22.25
C GLU A 382 11.55 -9.13 23.37
N LEU A 383 12.70 -8.50 23.13
CA LEU A 383 13.32 -7.58 24.08
C LEU A 383 12.51 -6.27 24.23
N GLU A 384 11.88 -5.81 23.15
CA GLU A 384 10.97 -4.66 23.16
C GLU A 384 9.64 -4.99 23.86
N SER A 385 9.07 -6.19 23.62
CA SER A 385 7.80 -6.62 24.22
C SER A 385 7.90 -6.95 25.71
N THR A 386 9.05 -7.41 26.18
CA THR A 386 9.27 -7.69 27.61
C THR A 386 9.36 -6.42 28.47
N GLY A 387 9.40 -5.22 27.87
CA GLY A 387 9.35 -3.92 28.57
C GLY A 387 10.51 -3.65 29.54
N LYS A 388 11.39 -4.63 29.76
CA LYS A 388 12.63 -4.52 30.51
C LYS A 388 13.67 -3.87 29.62
N ARG A 389 13.60 -2.55 29.53
CA ARG A 389 14.74 -1.73 29.11
C ARG A 389 15.90 -2.05 30.04
N MET A 390 16.77 -2.97 29.61
CA MET A 390 17.95 -3.35 30.37
C MET A 390 18.82 -2.10 30.46
N MET A 391 18.86 -1.51 31.66
CA MET A 391 19.50 -0.23 31.95
C MET A 391 20.97 -0.32 31.51
N GLN A 392 21.35 0.42 30.47
CA GLN A 392 22.70 0.32 29.89
C GLN A 392 23.75 0.84 30.89
N GLY A 393 25.01 0.44 30.71
CA GLY A 393 26.07 0.54 31.72
C GLY A 393 26.17 1.87 32.48
N ASP A 394 25.99 3.00 31.81
CA ASP A 394 26.04 4.33 32.45
C ASP A 394 24.81 4.61 33.32
N GLU A 395 23.62 4.24 32.84
CA GLU A 395 22.39 4.29 33.62
C GLU A 395 22.47 3.33 34.83
N TRP A 396 23.00 2.11 34.65
CA TRP A 396 23.21 1.16 35.74
C TRP A 396 24.19 1.68 36.81
N ASN A 397 25.25 2.36 36.39
CA ASN A 397 26.20 2.99 37.30
C ASN A 397 25.55 4.14 38.09
N ALA A 398 24.72 4.96 37.44
CA ALA A 398 23.94 6.01 38.10
C ALA A 398 22.95 5.43 39.12
N PHE A 399 22.24 4.35 38.76
CA PHE A 399 21.34 3.64 39.67
C PHE A 399 22.08 3.05 40.87
N LYS A 400 23.25 2.42 40.64
CA LYS A 400 24.09 1.88 41.72
C LYS A 400 24.59 2.99 42.66
N ALA A 401 24.92 4.16 42.13
CA ALA A 401 25.26 5.32 42.94
C ALA A 401 24.07 5.83 43.76
N GLN A 402 22.87 5.86 43.17
CA GLN A 402 21.63 6.23 43.84
C GLN A 402 21.24 5.23 44.94
N VAL A 403 21.41 3.93 44.72
CA VAL A 403 21.19 2.90 45.75
C VAL A 403 22.19 3.06 46.89
N LYS A 404 23.46 3.36 46.60
CA LYS A 404 24.47 3.63 47.64
C LYS A 404 24.12 4.86 48.48
N THR A 405 23.69 5.96 47.86
CA THR A 405 23.28 7.16 48.61
C THR A 405 22.02 6.92 49.44
N GLN A 406 21.05 6.16 48.93
CA GLN A 406 19.86 5.77 49.70
C GLN A 406 20.20 4.81 50.85
N THR A 407 21.14 3.89 50.64
CA THR A 407 21.63 2.99 51.71
C THR A 407 22.37 3.77 52.80
N ALA A 408 23.14 4.79 52.43
CA ALA A 408 23.78 5.69 53.39
C ALA A 408 22.74 6.48 54.20
N LYS A 409 21.73 7.07 53.55
CA LYS A 409 20.60 7.74 54.23
C LYS A 409 19.84 6.82 55.18
N TYR A 410 19.59 5.58 54.76
CA TYR A 410 18.95 4.59 55.62
C TYR A 410 19.76 4.30 56.88
N LYS A 411 21.09 4.13 56.75
CA LYS A 411 21.98 3.90 57.90
C LYS A 411 22.01 5.09 58.85
N GLU A 412 22.03 6.31 58.32
CA GLU A 412 21.97 7.55 59.11
C GLU A 412 20.66 7.65 59.89
N LEU A 413 19.51 7.47 59.22
CA LEU A 413 18.19 7.46 59.86
C LEU A 413 18.03 6.34 60.89
N LYS A 414 18.66 5.19 60.64
CA LYS A 414 18.68 4.08 61.60
C LYS A 414 19.52 4.44 62.83
N ALA A 415 20.68 5.05 62.65
CA ALA A 415 21.51 5.52 63.77
C ALA A 415 20.79 6.60 64.60
N THR A 416 20.09 7.54 63.97
CA THR A 416 19.29 8.54 64.70
C THR A 416 18.16 7.90 65.48
N LYS A 417 17.49 6.90 64.91
CA LYS A 417 16.45 6.14 65.59
C LYS A 417 17.01 5.39 66.81
N ASP A 418 18.14 4.71 66.64
CA ASP A 418 18.78 3.96 67.73
C ASP A 418 19.25 4.92 68.85
N SER A 419 19.72 6.12 68.50
CA SER A 419 20.04 7.17 69.48
C SER A 419 18.79 7.65 70.25
N MET A 420 17.66 7.84 69.57
CA MET A 420 16.41 8.22 70.23
C MET A 420 15.89 7.12 71.18
N GLU A 421 16.05 5.85 70.81
CA GLU A 421 15.69 4.71 71.68
C GLU A 421 16.58 4.66 72.92
N ILE A 422 17.89 4.95 72.79
CA ILE A 422 18.80 5.06 73.94
C ILE A 422 18.41 6.23 74.85
N GLU A 423 18.16 7.42 74.28
CA GLU A 423 17.71 8.59 75.05
C GLU A 423 16.40 8.33 75.78
N GLN A 424 15.45 7.64 75.14
CA GLN A 424 14.20 7.21 75.78
C GLN A 424 14.47 6.27 76.96
N GLY A 425 15.43 5.36 76.84
CA GLY A 425 15.85 4.48 77.93
C GLY A 425 16.52 5.23 79.08
N ILE A 426 17.36 6.23 78.78
CA ILE A 426 17.97 7.11 79.80
C ILE A 426 16.86 7.90 80.52
N LEU A 427 15.93 8.50 79.78
CA LEU A 427 14.79 9.24 80.32
C LEU A 427 13.93 8.37 81.24
N ALA A 428 13.62 7.14 80.84
CA ALA A 428 12.89 6.19 81.67
C ALA A 428 13.65 5.87 82.97
N ARG A 429 14.97 5.71 82.91
CA ARG A 429 15.79 5.49 84.10
C ARG A 429 15.87 6.72 85.00
N THR A 430 15.99 7.92 84.44
CA THR A 430 15.96 9.16 85.21
C THR A 430 14.61 9.38 85.87
N GLN A 431 13.51 8.98 85.21
CA GLN A 431 12.18 9.02 85.81
C GLN A 431 12.10 8.08 87.03
N MET A 432 12.57 6.84 86.91
CA MET A 432 12.57 5.91 88.05
C MET A 432 13.41 6.43 89.22
N LEU A 433 14.59 7.00 88.95
CA LEU A 433 15.43 7.59 90.01
C LEU A 433 14.75 8.78 90.69
N LEU A 434 14.03 9.62 89.94
CA LEU A 434 13.25 10.72 90.51
C LEU A 434 12.05 10.24 91.32
N GLU A 435 11.42 9.13 90.90
CA GLU A 435 10.36 8.46 91.67
C GLU A 435 10.93 7.90 92.99
N GLU A 436 12.10 7.26 92.95
CA GLU A 436 12.82 6.76 94.13
C GLU A 436 13.26 7.91 95.06
N GLU A 437 13.82 8.99 94.54
CA GLU A 437 14.14 10.21 95.32
C GLU A 437 12.88 10.88 95.89
N ALA A 438 11.74 10.83 95.19
CA ALA A 438 10.48 11.34 95.69
C ALA A 438 9.93 10.46 96.83
N GLU A 439 10.10 9.14 96.75
CA GLU A 439 9.80 8.21 97.84
C GLU A 439 10.71 8.49 99.04
N GLU A 440 12.03 8.61 98.86
CA GLU A 440 12.97 8.96 99.94
C GLU A 440 12.65 10.33 100.57
N MET A 441 12.30 11.34 99.77
CA MET A 441 11.86 12.63 100.28
C MET A 441 10.53 12.56 101.03
N SER A 442 9.61 11.67 100.61
CA SER A 442 8.38 11.41 101.34
C SER A 442 8.66 10.74 102.70
N GLU A 443 9.63 9.82 102.76
CA GLU A 443 10.11 9.20 104.00
C GLU A 443 10.81 10.23 104.90
N TYR A 444 11.65 11.11 104.35
CA TYR A 444 12.29 12.19 105.11
C TYR A 444 11.28 13.23 105.64
N LEU A 445 10.26 13.57 104.86
CA LEU A 445 9.14 14.40 105.32
C LEU A 445 8.38 13.72 106.45
N HIS A 446 8.18 12.40 106.38
CA HIS A 446 7.59 11.61 107.46
C HIS A 446 8.46 11.65 108.73
N GLU A 447 9.78 11.49 108.62
CA GLU A 447 10.71 11.60 109.77
C GLU A 447 10.74 13.02 110.37
N LEU A 448 10.60 14.07 109.55
CA LEU A 448 10.49 15.46 110.00
C LEU A 448 9.18 15.73 110.74
N GLU A 449 8.07 15.16 110.27
CA GLU A 449 6.75 15.20 110.94
C GLU A 449 6.82 14.55 112.32
N VAL A 450 7.47 13.39 112.42
CA VAL A 450 7.73 12.67 113.68
C VAL A 450 8.57 13.52 114.64
N ASN A 451 9.65 14.15 114.15
CA ASN A 451 10.53 14.98 114.99
C ASN A 451 9.91 16.33 115.41
N ALA A 452 9.00 16.88 114.61
CA ALA A 452 8.28 18.12 114.93
C ALA A 452 7.09 17.91 115.89
N GLY A 453 6.78 16.66 116.27
CA GLY A 453 5.64 16.33 117.13
C GLY A 453 4.29 16.57 116.45
N ILE A 454 4.28 16.67 115.11
CA ILE A 454 3.10 16.77 114.27
C ILE A 454 3.14 15.55 113.35
N GLU A 455 2.94 14.38 113.96
CA GLU A 455 2.91 13.11 113.27
C GLU A 455 1.54 12.98 112.59
N GLY A 456 1.53 12.84 111.25
CA GLY A 456 0.32 12.53 110.49
C GLY A 456 -0.40 13.70 109.82
N TYR A 457 0.24 14.80 109.41
CA TYR A 457 -0.45 15.82 108.61
C TYR A 457 -0.54 15.42 107.12
N THR A 458 0.53 14.88 106.53
CA THR A 458 0.50 14.32 105.16
C THR A 458 -0.19 12.95 105.11
N GLU A 459 -0.03 12.15 106.16
CA GLU A 459 -0.69 10.85 106.29
C GLU A 459 -2.21 10.99 106.49
N THR A 460 -2.72 11.97 107.24
CA THR A 460 -4.18 12.16 107.38
C THR A 460 -4.86 12.70 106.12
N GLU A 461 -4.16 13.45 105.27
CA GLU A 461 -4.67 13.89 103.97
C GLU A 461 -4.76 12.72 102.96
N SER A 462 -3.76 11.82 102.98
CA SER A 462 -3.71 10.59 102.15
C SER A 462 -4.65 9.48 102.66
N GLN A 463 -4.74 9.29 103.98
CA GLN A 463 -5.60 8.27 104.62
C GLN A 463 -7.10 8.59 104.47
N LEU A 464 -7.51 9.86 104.36
CA LEU A 464 -8.88 10.24 104.01
C LEU A 464 -9.30 9.82 102.59
N GLN A 465 -8.33 9.57 101.70
CA GLN A 465 -8.56 9.07 100.33
C GLN A 465 -8.64 7.53 100.25
N ASN A 466 -7.96 6.80 101.13
CA ASN A 466 -7.79 5.33 101.02
C ASN A 466 -8.57 4.48 102.03
N ILE A 467 -9.20 5.08 103.06
CA ILE A 467 -10.14 4.39 103.99
C ILE A 467 -11.45 3.92 103.29
N VAL A 468 -11.62 4.15 101.98
CA VAL A 468 -12.74 3.64 101.17
C VAL A 468 -12.62 2.15 100.83
N THR A 469 -11.48 1.49 101.06
CA THR A 469 -11.30 0.09 100.66
C THR A 469 -10.73 -0.81 101.74
N ASP A 470 -11.56 -1.07 102.75
CA ASP A 470 -11.45 -2.08 103.82
C ASP A 470 -10.62 -3.33 103.49
N ARG A 471 -9.91 -3.88 104.51
CA ARG A 471 -10.29 -5.15 105.17
C ARG A 471 -9.20 -5.73 106.08
N ALA A 472 -9.54 -5.91 107.36
CA ALA A 472 -8.84 -6.82 108.28
C ALA A 472 -9.67 -8.07 108.64
N GLU A 473 -10.92 -8.18 108.18
CA GLU A 473 -11.78 -9.37 108.45
C GLU A 473 -11.62 -10.49 107.39
N LEU A 474 -10.82 -10.30 106.34
CA LEU A 474 -10.71 -11.23 105.20
C LEU A 474 -9.71 -12.38 105.44
N ASN A 475 -8.80 -12.24 106.41
CA ASN A 475 -7.70 -13.20 106.56
C ASN A 475 -8.02 -14.42 107.43
N THR A 476 -9.03 -14.36 108.31
CA THR A 476 -9.42 -15.50 109.15
C THR A 476 -10.34 -16.48 108.41
N LEU A 477 -11.16 -16.00 107.46
CA LEU A 477 -11.96 -16.83 106.55
C LEU A 477 -11.08 -17.65 105.58
N LYS A 478 -9.87 -17.19 105.22
CA LYS A 478 -9.00 -17.82 104.22
C LYS A 478 -8.46 -19.20 104.61
N ALA A 479 -8.26 -19.47 105.91
CA ALA A 479 -7.69 -20.74 106.36
C ALA A 479 -8.73 -21.88 106.35
N ALA A 480 -9.95 -21.61 106.80
CA ALA A 480 -11.06 -22.57 106.72
C ALA A 480 -11.47 -22.84 105.26
N THR A 481 -11.35 -21.84 104.38
CA THR A 481 -11.57 -22.05 102.95
C THR A 481 -10.48 -22.88 102.29
N LEU A 482 -9.28 -23.06 102.84
CA LEU A 482 -8.17 -23.72 102.13
C LEU A 482 -8.36 -25.24 101.99
N ASP A 483 -8.94 -25.88 103.00
CA ASP A 483 -9.26 -27.32 102.98
C ASP A 483 -10.52 -27.60 102.13
N GLU A 484 -11.52 -26.70 102.20
CA GLU A 484 -12.66 -26.75 101.28
C GLU A 484 -12.24 -26.48 99.83
N ILE A 485 -11.30 -25.56 99.60
CA ILE A 485 -10.71 -25.28 98.29
C ILE A 485 -9.96 -26.51 97.78
N SER A 486 -9.20 -27.22 98.63
CA SER A 486 -8.46 -28.41 98.21
C SER A 486 -9.39 -29.55 97.77
N ALA A 487 -10.48 -29.78 98.51
CA ALA A 487 -11.52 -30.74 98.12
C ALA A 487 -12.31 -30.28 96.88
N LEU A 488 -12.56 -28.97 96.76
CA LEU A 488 -13.17 -28.38 95.56
C LEU A 488 -12.23 -28.52 94.36
N VAL A 489 -10.92 -28.38 94.54
CA VAL A 489 -9.88 -28.54 93.52
C VAL A 489 -9.86 -29.98 93.03
N GLU A 490 -9.84 -31.01 93.89
CA GLU A 490 -9.96 -32.40 93.40
C GLU A 490 -11.26 -32.66 92.62
N LYS A 491 -12.38 -32.12 93.10
CA LYS A 491 -13.68 -32.24 92.42
C LYS A 491 -13.69 -31.48 91.09
N ILE A 492 -13.01 -30.34 91.02
CA ILE A 492 -12.80 -29.55 89.81
C ILE A 492 -11.88 -30.32 88.86
N THR A 493 -10.77 -30.90 89.32
CA THR A 493 -9.85 -31.69 88.50
C THR A 493 -10.54 -32.90 87.89
N ARG A 494 -11.35 -33.65 88.66
CA ARG A 494 -12.16 -34.75 88.12
C ARG A 494 -13.21 -34.27 87.11
N LYS A 495 -13.85 -33.12 87.35
CA LYS A 495 -14.77 -32.50 86.39
C LYS A 495 -14.06 -32.01 85.13
N ILE A 496 -12.84 -31.48 85.25
CA ILE A 496 -11.99 -31.04 84.15
C ILE A 496 -11.60 -32.25 83.31
N GLU A 497 -11.20 -33.37 83.92
CA GLU A 497 -10.88 -34.61 83.20
C GLU A 497 -12.10 -35.21 82.47
N ALA A 498 -13.27 -35.21 83.13
CA ALA A 498 -14.51 -35.66 82.49
C ALA A 498 -14.91 -34.76 81.31
N ARG A 499 -14.87 -33.44 81.50
CA ARG A 499 -15.13 -32.46 80.42
C ARG A 499 -14.06 -32.51 79.33
N SER A 500 -12.81 -32.77 79.67
CA SER A 500 -11.72 -32.95 78.71
C SER A 500 -11.98 -34.15 77.80
N LYS A 501 -12.40 -35.29 78.37
CA LYS A 501 -12.82 -36.48 77.59
C LYS A 501 -14.06 -36.24 76.74
N GLU A 502 -15.04 -35.48 77.24
CA GLU A 502 -16.21 -35.07 76.45
C GLU A 502 -15.86 -34.08 75.32
N LEU A 503 -14.89 -33.20 75.54
CA LEU A 503 -14.43 -32.19 74.57
C LEU A 503 -13.47 -32.76 73.52
N GLU A 504 -12.74 -33.83 73.83
CA GLU A 504 -11.79 -34.48 72.91
C GLU A 504 -12.38 -34.79 71.52
N PRO A 505 -13.57 -35.41 71.36
CA PRO A 505 -14.17 -35.61 70.04
C PRO A 505 -14.58 -34.29 69.35
N ALA A 506 -15.00 -33.26 70.09
CA ALA A 506 -15.31 -31.96 69.53
C ALA A 506 -14.04 -31.23 69.04
N VAL A 507 -12.94 -31.33 69.80
CA VAL A 507 -11.62 -30.81 69.42
C VAL A 507 -11.10 -31.53 68.16
N ARG A 508 -11.25 -32.85 68.06
CA ARG A 508 -10.88 -33.61 66.85
C ARG A 508 -11.71 -33.18 65.64
N LYS A 509 -13.03 -32.99 65.78
CA LYS A 509 -13.89 -32.44 64.71
C LYS A 509 -13.47 -31.03 64.31
N LEU A 510 -13.11 -30.19 65.27
CA LEU A 510 -12.65 -28.81 65.02
C LEU A 510 -11.29 -28.81 64.30
N GLN A 511 -10.38 -29.72 64.65
CA GLN A 511 -9.12 -29.92 63.93
C GLN A 511 -9.36 -30.40 62.49
N ALA A 512 -10.27 -31.34 62.27
CA ALA A 512 -10.65 -31.79 60.93
C ALA A 512 -11.25 -30.64 60.09
N LEU A 513 -12.18 -29.88 60.65
CA LEU A 513 -12.76 -28.69 60.00
C LEU A 513 -11.70 -27.61 59.71
N LYS A 514 -10.70 -27.43 60.58
CA LYS A 514 -9.57 -26.53 60.31
C LYS A 514 -8.71 -27.00 59.16
N GLN A 515 -8.44 -28.30 59.05
CA GLN A 515 -7.72 -28.89 57.91
C GLN A 515 -8.52 -28.75 56.61
N GLU A 516 -9.82 -29.02 56.65
CA GLU A 516 -10.71 -28.88 55.50
C GLU A 516 -10.81 -27.42 55.05
N LYS A 517 -10.93 -26.47 55.98
CA LYS A 517 -10.87 -25.03 55.70
C LYS A 517 -9.55 -24.64 55.02
N LEU A 518 -8.41 -25.11 55.55
CA LEU A 518 -7.08 -24.85 54.96
C LEU A 518 -6.95 -25.41 53.55
N ALA A 519 -7.50 -26.60 53.29
CA ALA A 519 -7.53 -27.20 51.96
C ALA A 519 -8.36 -26.34 50.99
N ILE A 520 -9.57 -25.93 51.39
CA ILE A 520 -10.45 -25.08 50.59
C ILE A 520 -9.81 -23.70 50.33
N GLU A 521 -9.18 -23.08 51.33
CA GLU A 521 -8.46 -21.80 51.16
C GLU A 521 -7.28 -21.96 50.18
N GLY A 522 -6.56 -23.09 50.24
CA GLY A 522 -5.49 -23.41 49.31
C GLY A 522 -5.99 -23.59 47.87
N ASP A 523 -7.10 -24.31 47.67
CA ASP A 523 -7.68 -24.52 46.34
C ASP A 523 -8.30 -23.24 45.77
N TRP A 524 -8.97 -22.44 46.61
CA TRP A 524 -9.46 -21.13 46.23
C TRP A 524 -8.31 -20.19 45.84
N SER A 525 -7.20 -20.19 46.59
CA SER A 525 -6.04 -19.35 46.26
C SER A 525 -5.40 -19.75 44.92
N LYS A 526 -5.35 -21.06 44.61
CA LYS A 526 -4.85 -21.54 43.31
C LYS A 526 -5.80 -21.15 42.18
N ALA A 527 -7.10 -21.37 42.35
CA ALA A 527 -8.11 -21.02 41.35
C ALA A 527 -8.14 -19.50 41.10
N LYS A 528 -8.00 -18.70 42.15
CA LYS A 528 -7.89 -17.24 42.05
C LYS A 528 -6.63 -16.82 41.29
N ALA A 529 -5.47 -17.40 41.60
CA ALA A 529 -4.24 -17.10 40.89
C ALA A 529 -4.33 -17.47 39.38
N GLN A 530 -4.99 -18.58 39.05
CA GLN A 530 -5.24 -18.97 37.66
C GLN A 530 -6.18 -18.00 36.96
N TYR A 531 -7.26 -17.58 37.62
CA TYR A 531 -8.18 -16.59 37.07
C TYR A 531 -7.49 -15.24 36.84
N GLU A 532 -6.73 -14.74 37.81
CA GLU A 532 -5.98 -13.48 37.70
C GLU A 532 -4.93 -13.55 36.57
N ALA A 533 -4.29 -14.69 36.36
CA ALA A 533 -3.37 -14.89 35.23
C ALA A 533 -4.09 -14.84 33.88
N VAL A 534 -5.22 -15.55 33.73
CA VAL A 534 -6.02 -15.53 32.49
C VAL A 534 -6.62 -14.16 32.22
N GLU A 535 -7.10 -13.46 33.25
CA GLU A 535 -7.61 -12.09 33.15
C GLU A 535 -6.52 -11.12 32.70
N ALA A 536 -5.30 -11.26 33.23
CA ALA A 536 -4.16 -10.47 32.80
C ALA A 536 -3.82 -10.73 31.32
N ASP A 537 -3.75 -12.01 30.91
CA ASP A 537 -3.45 -12.39 29.52
C ASP A 537 -4.51 -11.87 28.52
N ILE A 538 -5.79 -11.95 28.89
CA ILE A 538 -6.89 -11.39 28.09
C ILE A 538 -6.77 -9.87 28.03
N SER A 539 -6.48 -9.21 29.15
CA SER A 539 -6.34 -7.75 29.22
C SER A 539 -5.17 -7.25 28.37
N THR A 540 -4.03 -7.95 28.37
CA THR A 540 -2.89 -7.65 27.51
C THR A 540 -3.25 -7.86 26.04
N GLY A 541 -3.91 -8.98 25.70
CA GLY A 541 -4.36 -9.24 24.34
C GLY A 541 -5.38 -8.21 23.83
N GLN A 542 -6.28 -7.73 24.69
CA GLN A 542 -7.21 -6.64 24.36
C GLN A 542 -6.47 -5.32 24.11
N LEU A 543 -5.44 -5.00 24.90
CA LEU A 543 -4.63 -3.80 24.72
C LEU A 543 -3.86 -3.85 23.38
N GLU A 544 -3.21 -4.98 23.08
CA GLU A 544 -2.49 -5.20 21.82
C GLU A 544 -3.42 -5.15 20.60
N LEU A 545 -4.61 -5.74 20.71
CA LEU A 545 -5.60 -5.65 19.64
C LEU A 545 -6.12 -4.20 19.46
N ALA A 546 -6.32 -3.47 20.56
CA ALA A 546 -6.75 -2.07 20.49
C ALA A 546 -5.68 -1.16 19.88
N THR A 547 -4.41 -1.38 20.16
CA THR A 547 -3.30 -0.60 19.59
C THR A 547 -3.12 -0.90 18.10
N THR A 548 -3.19 -2.18 17.69
CA THR A 548 -3.15 -2.57 16.27
C THR A 548 -4.33 -2.01 15.49
N VAL A 549 -5.55 -2.08 16.02
CA VAL A 549 -6.74 -1.47 15.39
C VAL A 549 -6.59 0.05 15.25
N ARG A 550 -6.03 0.74 16.26
CA ARG A 550 -5.74 2.18 16.14
C ARG A 550 -4.70 2.47 15.06
N ALA A 551 -3.63 1.69 14.98
CA ALA A 551 -2.59 1.85 13.97
C ALA A 551 -3.16 1.66 12.56
N LEU A 552 -3.94 0.58 12.34
CA LEU A 552 -4.59 0.31 11.06
C LEU A 552 -5.59 1.43 10.68
N ARG A 553 -6.36 1.96 11.63
CA ARG A 553 -7.25 3.11 11.36
C ARG A 553 -6.48 4.37 10.96
N ALA A 554 -5.33 4.62 11.59
CA ALA A 554 -4.49 5.77 11.24
C ALA A 554 -3.87 5.59 9.84
N GLU A 555 -3.45 4.38 9.49
CA GLU A 555 -2.93 4.07 8.15
C GLU A 555 -4.01 4.21 7.08
N VAL A 556 -5.23 3.72 7.33
CA VAL A 556 -6.37 3.92 6.42
C VAL A 556 -6.65 5.41 6.22
N ALA A 557 -6.68 6.21 7.29
CA ALA A 557 -6.90 7.66 7.17
C ALA A 557 -5.79 8.37 6.36
N ASP A 558 -4.53 7.96 6.52
CA ASP A 558 -3.41 8.49 5.74
C ASP A 558 -3.49 8.08 4.26
N LEU A 559 -3.86 6.82 3.98
CA LEU A 559 -4.08 6.33 2.62
C LEU A 559 -5.27 7.02 1.94
N GLU A 560 -6.37 7.24 2.65
CA GLU A 560 -7.52 8.00 2.17
C GLU A 560 -7.12 9.46 1.86
N ALA A 561 -6.36 10.11 2.74
CA ALA A 561 -5.84 11.46 2.50
C ALA A 561 -4.95 11.52 1.25
N LYS A 562 -4.04 10.55 1.09
CA LYS A 562 -3.19 10.42 -0.11
C LYS A 562 -4.02 10.17 -1.38
N TYR A 563 -5.04 9.32 -1.31
CA TYR A 563 -5.95 9.05 -2.41
C TYR A 563 -6.72 10.30 -2.84
N HIS A 564 -7.29 11.05 -1.89
CA HIS A 564 -7.98 12.30 -2.18
C HIS A 564 -7.05 13.37 -2.75
N LEU A 565 -5.83 13.47 -2.23
CA LEU A 565 -4.81 14.38 -2.77
C LEU A 565 -4.42 14.00 -4.21
N ALA A 566 -4.19 12.70 -4.47
CA ALA A 566 -3.88 12.20 -5.80
C ALA A 566 -5.02 12.49 -6.80
N ASN A 567 -6.27 12.25 -6.40
CA ASN A 567 -7.43 12.57 -7.23
C ASN A 567 -7.58 14.08 -7.50
N ALA A 568 -7.32 14.92 -6.50
CA ALA A 568 -7.31 16.37 -6.70
C ALA A 568 -6.20 16.79 -7.69
N ASN A 569 -5.02 16.17 -7.60
CA ASN A 569 -3.91 16.40 -8.53
C ASN A 569 -4.25 15.94 -9.96
N ILE A 570 -4.88 14.77 -10.11
CA ILE A 570 -5.35 14.27 -11.42
C ILE A 570 -6.38 15.23 -12.01
N ALA A 571 -7.36 15.67 -11.21
CA ALA A 571 -8.36 16.62 -11.67
C ALA A 571 -7.74 17.97 -12.09
N ASN A 572 -6.72 18.45 -11.37
CA ASN A 572 -5.97 19.65 -11.74
C ASN A 572 -5.17 19.44 -13.03
N ALA A 573 -4.47 18.32 -13.18
CA ALA A 573 -3.73 17.98 -14.40
C ALA A 573 -4.66 17.86 -15.61
N GLN A 574 -5.85 17.26 -15.45
CA GLN A 574 -6.87 17.21 -16.50
C GLN A 574 -7.38 18.60 -16.88
N ARG A 575 -7.56 19.50 -15.91
CA ARG A 575 -7.92 20.91 -16.18
C ARG A 575 -6.80 21.64 -16.91
N GLU A 576 -5.54 21.39 -16.57
CA GLU A 576 -4.40 21.99 -17.28
C GLU A 576 -4.28 21.46 -18.70
N LEU A 577 -4.47 20.16 -18.90
CA LEU A 577 -4.47 19.54 -20.23
C LEU A 577 -5.62 20.09 -21.09
N ALA A 578 -6.84 20.19 -20.54
CA ALA A 578 -7.98 20.79 -21.23
C ALA A 578 -7.73 22.27 -21.59
N LYS A 579 -7.05 23.04 -20.72
CA LYS A 579 -6.63 24.41 -21.04
C LYS A 579 -5.61 24.45 -22.17
N ALA A 580 -4.61 23.56 -22.15
CA ALA A 580 -3.59 23.48 -23.19
C ALA A 580 -4.17 23.08 -24.55
N ASP A 581 -5.11 22.13 -24.58
CA ASP A 581 -5.81 21.71 -25.79
C ASP A 581 -6.72 22.81 -26.33
N ALA A 582 -7.44 23.51 -25.46
CA ALA A 582 -8.23 24.68 -25.84
C ALA A 582 -7.34 25.83 -26.38
N GLU A 583 -6.13 26.01 -25.84
CA GLU A 583 -5.16 26.99 -26.34
C GLU A 583 -4.59 26.59 -27.72
N ARG A 584 -4.30 25.30 -27.94
CA ARG A 584 -3.92 24.77 -29.27
C ARG A 584 -5.05 24.93 -30.30
N ALA A 585 -6.28 24.65 -29.91
CA ALA A 585 -7.46 24.81 -30.76
C ALA A 585 -7.75 26.28 -31.10
N ALA A 586 -7.50 27.19 -30.13
CA ALA A 586 -7.61 28.62 -30.37
C ALA A 586 -6.50 29.18 -31.26
N ALA A 587 -5.26 28.70 -31.11
CA ALA A 587 -4.14 29.08 -31.96
C ALA A 587 -4.32 28.65 -33.42
N THR A 588 -5.02 27.54 -33.67
CA THR A 588 -5.36 27.03 -35.01
C THR A 588 -6.64 27.66 -35.60
N GLY A 589 -7.24 28.63 -34.92
CA GLY A 589 -8.36 29.43 -35.43
C GLY A 589 -9.76 28.81 -35.25
N GLY A 590 -9.87 27.68 -34.53
CA GLY A 590 -11.12 26.92 -34.41
C GLY A 590 -12.02 27.29 -33.23
N ALA A 591 -11.50 27.93 -32.17
CA ALA A 591 -12.27 28.23 -30.96
C ALA A 591 -11.72 29.48 -30.22
N ARG A 592 -12.58 30.21 -29.49
CA ARG A 592 -12.16 31.31 -28.60
C ARG A 592 -12.34 30.90 -27.15
N VAL A 593 -11.34 31.20 -26.33
CA VAL A 593 -11.34 30.90 -24.89
C VAL A 593 -12.37 31.72 -24.11
N ALA A 594 -12.61 32.98 -24.50
CA ALA A 594 -13.64 33.83 -23.93
C ALA A 594 -14.20 34.78 -25.00
N ALA A 595 -15.39 35.35 -24.76
CA ALA A 595 -16.04 36.26 -25.72
C ALA A 595 -15.15 37.44 -26.17
N ARG A 596 -14.21 37.87 -25.32
CA ARG A 596 -13.28 38.99 -25.55
C ARG A 596 -11.82 38.59 -25.79
N PHE A 597 -11.43 37.33 -25.62
CA PHE A 597 -10.03 36.89 -25.69
C PHE A 597 -9.90 35.62 -26.53
N ALA A 598 -8.94 35.62 -27.45
CA ALA A 598 -8.74 34.47 -28.33
C ALA A 598 -8.06 33.32 -27.56
N THR A 599 -7.02 33.62 -26.76
CA THR A 599 -6.19 32.63 -26.06
C THR A 599 -6.19 32.83 -24.53
N TYR A 600 -5.84 31.79 -23.78
CA TYR A 600 -5.63 31.88 -22.33
C TYR A 600 -4.45 32.82 -22.00
N HIS A 601 -3.41 32.84 -22.83
CA HIS A 601 -2.30 33.78 -22.72
C HIS A 601 -2.74 35.26 -22.72
N GLU A 602 -3.63 35.66 -23.64
CA GLU A 602 -4.15 37.04 -23.71
C GLU A 602 -4.97 37.40 -22.46
N LEU A 603 -5.83 36.48 -22.01
CA LEU A 603 -6.65 36.66 -20.80
C LEU A 603 -5.76 36.85 -19.57
N TYR A 604 -4.79 35.96 -19.36
CA TYR A 604 -3.94 36.00 -18.18
C TYR A 604 -2.95 37.16 -18.20
N SER A 605 -2.40 37.55 -19.36
CA SER A 605 -1.53 38.72 -19.44
C SER A 605 -2.26 40.00 -19.05
N LYS A 606 -3.51 40.15 -19.48
CA LYS A 606 -4.34 41.30 -19.11
C LYS A 606 -4.70 41.27 -17.62
N GLN A 607 -5.16 40.15 -17.09
CA GLN A 607 -5.44 40.01 -15.66
C GLN A 607 -4.19 40.27 -14.81
N LEU A 608 -3.02 39.82 -15.25
CA LEU A 608 -1.75 40.06 -14.56
C LEU A 608 -1.41 41.56 -14.57
N SER A 609 -1.63 42.26 -15.69
CA SER A 609 -1.43 43.70 -15.79
C SER A 609 -2.37 44.48 -14.85
N GLU A 610 -3.64 44.06 -14.76
CA GLU A 610 -4.65 44.63 -13.88
C GLU A 610 -4.27 44.40 -12.41
N GLN A 611 -3.87 43.18 -12.04
CA GLN A 611 -3.43 42.85 -10.68
C GLN A 611 -2.13 43.56 -10.29
N MET A 612 -1.17 43.69 -11.21
CA MET A 612 0.04 44.48 -10.96
C MET A 612 -0.30 45.96 -10.74
N SER A 613 -1.26 46.52 -11.50
CA SER A 613 -1.71 47.89 -11.30
C SER A 613 -2.43 48.08 -9.96
N LEU A 614 -3.26 47.10 -9.56
CA LEU A 614 -3.97 47.09 -8.29
C LEU A 614 -2.99 46.97 -7.12
N SER A 615 -2.01 46.08 -7.21
CA SER A 615 -0.94 45.92 -6.21
C SER A 615 -0.14 47.20 -6.03
N LYS A 616 0.25 47.86 -7.13
CA LYS A 616 0.90 49.19 -7.08
C LYS A 616 0.00 50.25 -6.43
N SER A 617 -1.30 50.24 -6.72
CA SER A 617 -2.28 51.14 -6.09
C SER A 617 -2.44 50.87 -4.59
N LEU A 618 -2.53 49.61 -4.19
CA LEU A 618 -2.64 49.18 -2.79
C LEU A 618 -1.36 49.46 -2.01
N GLN A 619 -0.17 49.28 -2.61
CA GLN A 619 1.08 49.71 -2.00
C GLN A 619 1.14 51.23 -1.79
N LYS A 620 0.67 52.02 -2.78
CA LYS A 620 0.53 53.48 -2.61
C LYS A 620 -0.45 53.83 -1.49
N LYS A 621 -1.60 53.15 -1.40
CA LYS A 621 -2.58 53.33 -0.31
C LYS A 621 -1.99 52.93 1.04
N LYS A 622 -1.31 51.78 1.14
CA LYS A 622 -0.61 51.33 2.35
C LYS A 622 0.46 52.33 2.79
N ARG A 623 1.21 52.90 1.84
CA ARG A 623 2.19 53.96 2.14
C ARG A 623 1.52 55.20 2.70
N LYS A 624 0.45 55.69 2.05
CA LYS A 624 -0.36 56.81 2.56
C LYS A 624 -0.94 56.53 3.96
N ILE A 625 -1.45 55.32 4.22
CA ILE A 625 -1.98 54.93 5.53
C ILE A 625 -0.86 54.89 6.57
N LYS A 626 0.32 54.36 6.24
CA LYS A 626 1.48 54.38 7.15
C LYS A 626 1.93 55.80 7.46
N GLU A 627 2.04 56.66 6.45
CA GLU A 627 2.38 58.08 6.60
C GLU A 627 1.31 58.82 7.45
N ALA A 628 0.03 58.45 7.32
CA ALA A 628 -1.08 59.04 8.08
C ALA A 628 -1.36 58.36 9.45
N HIS A 629 -0.76 57.21 9.76
CA HIS A 629 -1.07 56.45 10.98
C HIS A 629 -0.68 57.22 12.23
N GLU A 630 0.55 57.70 12.29
CA GLU A 630 1.07 58.47 13.42
C GLU A 630 0.26 59.75 13.71
N PRO A 631 -0.01 60.63 12.73
CA PRO A 631 -0.82 61.82 12.97
C PRO A 631 -2.28 61.49 13.33
N ASN A 632 -2.87 60.44 12.75
CA ASN A 632 -4.24 60.02 13.09
C ASN A 632 -4.32 59.45 14.51
N MET A 633 -3.32 58.66 14.95
CA MET A 633 -3.27 58.14 16.32
C MET A 633 -3.07 59.26 17.34
N ALA A 634 -2.22 60.25 17.02
CA ALA A 634 -2.08 61.45 17.83
C ALA A 634 -3.39 62.25 17.93
N GLN A 635 -4.13 62.39 16.82
CA GLN A 635 -5.47 63.00 16.82
C GLN A 635 -6.47 62.21 17.66
N ILE A 636 -6.51 60.88 17.54
CA ILE A 636 -7.41 60.02 18.35
C ILE A 636 -7.08 60.15 19.83
N ALA A 637 -5.80 60.16 20.20
CA ALA A 637 -5.37 60.38 21.58
C ALA A 637 -5.81 61.76 22.10
N MET A 638 -5.60 62.83 21.31
CA MET A 638 -6.08 64.17 21.65
C MET A 638 -7.61 64.23 21.83
N ILE A 639 -8.37 63.62 20.92
CA ILE A 639 -9.84 63.56 21.00
C ILE A 639 -10.28 62.73 22.22
N GLY A 640 -9.59 61.63 22.53
CA GLY A 640 -9.85 60.80 23.70
C GLY A 640 -9.57 61.55 25.01
N SER A 641 -8.46 62.30 25.07
CA SER A 641 -8.15 63.19 26.19
C SER A 641 -9.19 64.30 26.33
N LEU A 642 -9.62 64.92 25.22
CA LEU A 642 -10.69 65.93 25.20
C LEU A 642 -12.01 65.34 25.71
N HIS A 643 -12.38 64.15 25.25
CA HIS A 643 -13.60 63.46 25.67
C HIS A 643 -13.56 63.12 27.17
N SER A 644 -12.43 62.63 27.66
CA SER A 644 -12.24 62.33 29.09
C SER A 644 -12.31 63.60 29.95
N LEU A 645 -11.72 64.70 29.48
CA LEU A 645 -11.83 66.00 30.13
C LEU A 645 -13.29 66.51 30.16
N LEU A 646 -14.03 66.35 29.07
CA LEU A 646 -15.44 66.72 28.99
C LEU A 646 -16.32 65.86 29.90
N LEU A 647 -16.05 64.56 30.00
CA LEU A 647 -16.72 63.66 30.94
C LEU A 647 -16.40 64.04 32.39
N ALA A 648 -15.13 64.26 32.74
CA ALA A 648 -14.75 64.71 34.07
C ALA A 648 -15.39 66.07 34.42
N LYS A 649 -15.52 66.98 33.44
CA LYS A 649 -16.21 68.26 33.60
C LYS A 649 -17.73 68.07 33.79
N LYS A 650 -18.34 67.12 33.08
CA LYS A 650 -19.75 66.75 33.25
C LYS A 650 -19.99 66.13 34.64
N ASP A 651 -19.15 65.20 35.07
CA ASP A 651 -19.29 64.48 36.34
C ASP A 651 -19.04 65.41 37.53
N SER A 652 -18.05 66.31 37.44
CA SER A 652 -17.84 67.35 38.45
C SER A 652 -18.98 68.36 38.50
N ALA A 653 -19.56 68.75 37.36
CA ALA A 653 -20.76 69.58 37.34
C ALA A 653 -21.97 68.86 37.96
N ALA A 654 -22.16 67.57 37.66
CA ALA A 654 -23.23 66.75 38.25
C ALA A 654 -23.04 66.57 39.76
N ALA A 655 -21.82 66.31 40.21
CA ALA A 655 -21.47 66.19 41.63
C ALA A 655 -21.65 67.52 42.38
N ALA A 656 -21.29 68.66 41.77
CA ALA A 656 -21.57 69.98 42.33
C ALA A 656 -23.08 70.23 42.45
N LEU A 657 -23.87 69.80 41.47
CA LEU A 657 -25.33 69.92 41.48
C LEU A 657 -25.98 69.02 42.55
N GLN A 658 -25.43 67.82 42.77
CA GLN A 658 -25.87 66.93 43.85
C GLN A 658 -25.43 67.43 45.24
N ARG A 659 -24.22 68.00 45.39
CA ARG A 659 -23.81 68.65 46.64
C ARG A 659 -24.73 69.81 47.00
N ASN A 660 -25.08 70.66 46.03
CA ASN A 660 -26.02 71.75 46.26
C ASN A 660 -27.43 71.25 46.63
N LYS A 661 -27.87 70.10 46.10
CA LYS A 661 -29.13 69.47 46.50
C LYS A 661 -29.07 68.79 47.87
N ALA A 662 -27.92 68.25 48.27
CA ALA A 662 -27.71 67.60 49.57
C ALA A 662 -27.53 68.61 50.72
N THR A 663 -27.14 69.85 50.43
CA THR A 663 -27.08 70.94 51.43
C THR A 663 -28.45 71.55 51.75
N ASP A 664 -29.51 71.26 50.98
CA ASP A 664 -30.89 71.71 51.25
C ASP A 664 -31.74 70.69 52.05
N ALA A 665 -31.20 69.52 52.40
CA ALA A 665 -31.93 68.46 53.11
C ALA A 665 -31.22 68.00 54.40
N GLY A 666 -31.25 68.84 55.43
CA GLY A 666 -31.59 68.45 56.81
C GLY A 666 -30.61 67.59 57.64
N ALA A 667 -29.71 68.29 58.34
CA ALA A 667 -29.30 68.12 59.76
C ALA A 667 -29.58 66.80 60.53
N GLN A 668 -28.52 66.14 61.03
CA GLN A 668 -28.23 65.91 62.46
C GLN A 668 -26.93 65.09 62.70
N LEU A 669 -26.07 65.63 63.56
CA LEU A 669 -24.86 65.08 64.23
C LEU A 669 -25.26 64.50 65.63
N PRO A 670 -24.38 63.93 66.51
CA PRO A 670 -23.02 63.34 66.37
C PRO A 670 -22.77 62.04 67.24
N THR A 671 -21.48 61.63 67.33
CA THR A 671 -20.74 60.90 68.43
C THR A 671 -20.57 59.36 68.30
N ALA A 672 -19.45 58.67 68.61
CA ALA A 672 -18.06 58.99 68.99
C ALA A 672 -17.12 57.72 68.99
N GLY A 673 -15.78 57.91 68.89
CA GLY A 673 -14.63 57.05 69.34
C GLY A 673 -14.24 55.85 68.44
N GLY A 674 -13.01 55.59 67.94
CA GLY A 674 -11.60 55.75 68.42
C GLY A 674 -11.11 54.42 69.05
N ALA A 675 -9.98 53.74 68.77
CA ALA A 675 -8.77 53.96 67.97
C ALA A 675 -7.91 52.64 67.82
N GLY A 676 -7.12 52.55 66.71
CA GLY A 676 -5.80 51.89 66.48
C GLY A 676 -5.57 50.36 66.61
N PRO A 677 -4.37 49.79 66.25
CA PRO A 677 -3.31 50.28 65.34
C PRO A 677 -2.52 49.20 64.49
N LEU A 678 -1.70 49.71 63.54
CA LEU A 678 -0.32 49.31 63.07
C LEU A 678 0.06 47.92 62.45
N GLY A 679 0.91 48.00 61.41
CA GLY A 679 1.79 46.95 60.83
C GLY A 679 2.03 47.19 59.33
N ASP A 680 3.03 47.95 58.87
CA ASP A 680 4.50 47.75 58.74
C ASP A 680 4.97 46.94 57.50
N GLY A 681 5.88 47.57 56.72
CA GLY A 681 7.10 46.92 56.19
C GLY A 681 7.14 46.21 54.83
N GLY A 682 7.71 46.90 53.81
CA GLY A 682 8.61 46.34 52.76
C GLY A 682 7.97 45.65 51.54
N ALA A 683 8.51 45.58 50.32
CA ALA A 683 9.59 46.22 49.54
C ALA A 683 9.94 45.24 48.38
N ASN A 684 9.84 45.70 47.12
CA ASN A 684 10.64 45.33 45.93
C ASN A 684 11.05 43.86 45.65
N ARG A 685 10.73 43.33 44.45
CA ARG A 685 11.57 43.38 43.22
C ARG A 685 10.98 42.55 42.05
N LEU A 686 11.35 42.98 40.85
CA LEU A 686 11.21 42.34 39.52
C LEU A 686 11.55 40.83 39.50
N VAL A 687 10.96 40.07 38.55
CA VAL A 687 11.61 39.52 37.33
C VAL A 687 10.56 38.90 36.40
N ILE A 688 10.63 39.30 35.12
CA ILE A 688 10.45 38.57 33.85
C ILE A 688 9.85 37.15 33.92
N ASP A 689 8.73 36.94 33.21
CA ASP A 689 8.65 36.14 31.97
C ASP A 689 7.54 36.69 31.06
#